data_AF-K2GNH4-F1
#
_entry.id   AF-K2GNH4-F1
#
_cell.length_a   1.000
_cell.length_b   1.000
_cell.length_c   1.000
_cell.angle_alpha   90.00
_cell.angle_beta   90.00
_cell.angle_gamma   90.00
#
_symmetry.space_group_name_H-M   'P 1'
#
loop_
_entity.id
_entity.type
_entity.pdbx_description
1 polymer ?
#
loop_
_entity_poly.entity_id
_entity_poly.type
_entity_poly.pdbx_seq_one_letter_code
_entity_poly.pdbx_strand_id
1 'polypeptide(L)'
;MNIHSPVDYAPGQHFIDMMKNMRAWQAHKPGVWDGLDQKELQKQGYLDADGWVKEIPPGMESVGTIFSWQYIPEENYRLAGRYVLEYEGEGTITIGATSDRIKIVSREPGKIVFEANATGKIFLRITETDPEKTGDYIRNMTMVHEDKLDLFEAGAVFDPVYLETLKDLREIRFMGVMGANNSKEETWDERATPDGPNMGRMSVEDMVRLANEVGADPWFTIPHRVDETWIRNFAEYVRDNLDDGLVAKFEYSNEIWNWGFWQTQELLWDARVEWAGYEGQGGFFPGYVAKRATEVAALIKEVFGEENADRVHAVLGTQTANIGFTQQMLESKLWKQIDPEGFIDPASVFDSIGVTTYFGNSTVGKAAYRDELLKAIADPNVDAFQYLADKLMDPNYESSIPFYDKKLAIQKQFADKYGLDLVAYEGGQHVHHAFGVRDLTAEQKVILTEFMGEFMRSPQMADLYQASWDSWMKYGDGPYMQFLDITMNSVNGMWGLYESTTDHSPRSDLLEKLNAETAAWWDEDGGQRYQHGVIERGTEGDDSLIGTDKIDYLLGGGGDDAFTPGKGDDGINGGDGIDRVILSEAIGLYTLVAEGEGYRLTGPDGTKYLVGIELLQFAGGPAFDIAEFADRRAAAGEGSGGDTQMPPPPDPKPEPKPEPEPEPEPEPGDGNTGGGNSGGDGDASAGGDDGAPVDPGGPDLGLTLTMGLGDGVVAATPDTVVQIEGAAGSQKGVFIMALHSGGGTAREMGQSRGEWAHSIFEMGATAEFDGRTVEASYWSLNDDVAEKGGDPLTGSALDTALSFGAIVQNVGEITATDRGDRFFGREEASIVHGRAGNDWLFGGAGEDALFGDDGRDSVIGGSGNDTIDGGAGNDRLIGQAGSDTFVFGKGSGRDDIIDFAAEDRLYLGDLLQAGQTLADVASEKRGGLVLSFGDEKITFKDLDGDDLAWLTETVITDWG
;
A
#
# COMPACT_ATOMS: atom_id res chain seq x y z
N MET A 1 0.32 -8.67 13.05
CA MET A 1 1.70 -8.23 12.77
C MET A 1 1.75 -7.64 11.38
N ASN A 2 2.48 -6.55 11.13
CA ASN A 2 2.60 -6.00 9.78
C ASN A 2 3.71 -6.75 9.00
N ILE A 3 3.39 -7.22 7.79
CA ILE A 3 4.27 -8.04 6.95
C ILE A 3 5.23 -7.13 6.15
N HIS A 4 6.52 -7.45 6.19
CA HIS A 4 7.54 -6.70 5.45
C HIS A 4 7.54 -7.05 3.95
N SER A 5 8.00 -6.12 3.12
CA SER A 5 8.08 -6.29 1.66
C SER A 5 8.97 -7.48 1.26
N PRO A 6 8.57 -8.37 0.32
CA PRO A 6 9.39 -9.47 -0.18
C PRO A 6 10.55 -9.03 -1.08
N VAL A 7 11.54 -8.37 -0.49
CA VAL A 7 12.73 -7.88 -1.19
C VAL A 7 13.92 -8.85 -1.07
N ASP A 8 14.84 -8.80 -2.02
CA ASP A 8 15.98 -9.72 -2.13
C ASP A 8 16.99 -9.71 -0.97
N TYR A 9 16.88 -8.74 -0.06
CA TYR A 9 17.66 -8.61 1.17
C TYR A 9 16.81 -8.77 2.44
N ALA A 10 15.52 -9.09 2.32
CA ALA A 10 14.65 -9.36 3.47
C ALA A 10 15.07 -10.70 4.11
N PRO A 11 15.37 -10.73 5.42
CA PRO A 11 15.78 -11.95 6.10
C PRO A 11 14.63 -12.96 6.29
N GLY A 12 13.37 -12.51 6.19
CA GLY A 12 12.17 -13.36 6.31
C GLY A 12 11.97 -14.32 5.12
N GLN A 13 12.28 -13.90 3.90
CA GLN A 13 12.18 -14.71 2.66
C GLN A 13 10.85 -15.42 2.49
N HIS A 14 9.81 -14.63 2.27
CA HIS A 14 8.41 -15.06 2.21
C HIS A 14 8.16 -16.24 1.27
N PHE A 15 8.80 -16.26 0.09
CA PHE A 15 8.48 -17.21 -0.99
C PHE A 15 9.54 -18.30 -1.19
N ILE A 16 9.08 -19.50 -1.58
CA ILE A 16 9.94 -20.61 -2.05
C ILE A 16 10.59 -20.24 -3.39
N ASP A 17 9.80 -19.71 -4.33
CA ASP A 17 10.34 -19.15 -5.56
C ASP A 17 11.04 -17.81 -5.26
N MET A 18 12.35 -17.79 -5.51
CA MET A 18 13.14 -16.59 -5.31
C MET A 18 12.83 -15.49 -6.33
N MET A 19 12.27 -15.80 -7.51
CA MET A 19 11.96 -14.79 -8.53
C MET A 19 10.89 -13.80 -8.04
N LYS A 20 9.92 -14.23 -7.21
CA LYS A 20 8.99 -13.32 -6.51
C LYS A 20 9.69 -12.27 -5.61
N ASN A 21 10.92 -12.53 -5.16
CA ASN A 21 11.72 -11.59 -4.35
C ASN A 21 12.70 -10.73 -5.18
N MET A 22 12.65 -10.78 -6.52
CA MET A 22 13.63 -10.09 -7.37
C MET A 22 13.55 -8.56 -7.27
N ARG A 23 14.64 -7.87 -7.64
CA ARG A 23 14.59 -6.43 -7.89
C ARG A 23 13.99 -6.13 -9.27
N ALA A 24 13.49 -4.91 -9.43
CA ALA A 24 13.10 -4.37 -10.73
C ALA A 24 14.17 -4.60 -11.81
N TRP A 25 13.71 -4.89 -13.02
CA TRP A 25 14.53 -5.02 -14.22
C TRP A 25 15.34 -3.75 -14.48
N GLN A 26 16.60 -3.94 -14.89
CA GLN A 26 17.42 -2.85 -15.39
C GLN A 26 18.14 -3.30 -16.65
N ALA A 27 18.06 -2.50 -17.70
CA ALA A 27 18.87 -2.69 -18.90
C ALA A 27 20.31 -2.21 -18.65
N HIS A 28 21.27 -2.84 -19.31
CA HIS A 28 22.69 -2.58 -19.11
C HIS A 28 23.38 -2.21 -20.42
N LYS A 29 24.04 -1.06 -20.45
CA LYS A 29 25.01 -0.70 -21.48
C LYS A 29 26.21 -1.65 -21.40
N PRO A 30 26.96 -1.86 -22.50
CA PRO A 30 28.13 -2.74 -22.53
C PRO A 30 29.10 -2.53 -21.36
N GLY A 31 29.22 -3.52 -20.50
CA GLY A 31 30.14 -3.54 -19.35
C GLY A 31 29.79 -2.64 -18.16
N VAL A 32 28.60 -2.02 -18.08
CA VAL A 32 28.20 -1.17 -16.94
C VAL A 32 26.77 -1.47 -16.48
N TRP A 33 26.55 -1.49 -15.16
CA TRP A 33 25.20 -1.54 -14.56
C TRP A 33 24.55 -0.15 -14.62
N ASP A 34 24.24 0.29 -15.84
CA ASP A 34 23.70 1.61 -16.19
C ASP A 34 22.96 1.49 -17.54
N GLY A 35 21.79 2.10 -17.69
CA GLY A 35 20.88 1.87 -18.80
C GLY A 35 19.45 2.32 -18.47
N LEU A 36 18.45 1.71 -19.12
CA LEU A 36 17.04 1.96 -18.84
C LEU A 36 16.61 1.25 -17.55
N ASP A 37 15.81 1.91 -16.71
CA ASP A 37 15.10 1.27 -15.60
C ASP A 37 13.83 0.54 -16.05
N GLN A 38 13.14 -0.13 -15.11
CA GLN A 38 11.92 -0.87 -15.44
C GLN A 38 10.76 0.02 -15.91
N LYS A 39 10.61 1.25 -15.39
CA LYS A 39 9.54 2.16 -15.85
C LYS A 39 9.80 2.56 -17.30
N GLU A 40 11.06 2.79 -17.64
CA GLU A 40 11.49 3.14 -19.00
C GLU A 40 11.40 1.94 -19.96
N LEU A 41 11.65 0.72 -19.48
CA LEU A 41 11.42 -0.53 -20.21
C LEU A 41 9.93 -0.76 -20.50
N GLN A 42 9.05 -0.55 -19.51
CA GLN A 42 7.60 -0.65 -19.68
C GLN A 42 7.07 0.43 -20.63
N LYS A 43 7.41 1.72 -20.41
CA LYS A 43 6.95 2.85 -21.25
C LYS A 43 7.39 2.71 -22.71
N GLN A 44 8.52 2.04 -22.98
CA GLN A 44 9.00 1.77 -24.34
C GLN A 44 8.53 0.41 -24.89
N GLY A 45 7.71 -0.34 -24.16
CA GLY A 45 7.09 -1.57 -24.63
C GLY A 45 8.00 -2.80 -24.69
N TYR A 46 9.15 -2.79 -24.02
CA TYR A 46 10.08 -3.94 -23.97
C TYR A 46 9.62 -5.04 -23.01
N LEU A 47 8.68 -4.74 -22.12
CA LEU A 47 8.06 -5.70 -21.22
C LEU A 47 6.65 -6.09 -21.71
N ASP A 48 6.18 -7.29 -21.38
CA ASP A 48 4.78 -7.72 -21.60
C ASP A 48 3.82 -7.13 -20.54
N ALA A 49 2.65 -7.74 -20.37
CA ALA A 49 1.66 -7.32 -19.38
C ALA A 49 2.06 -7.72 -17.94
N ASP A 50 2.70 -8.89 -17.78
CA ASP A 50 3.11 -9.43 -16.48
C ASP A 50 4.48 -8.89 -16.02
N GLY A 51 5.27 -8.34 -16.95
CA GLY A 51 6.56 -7.68 -16.70
C GLY A 51 7.78 -8.45 -17.20
N TRP A 52 7.62 -9.47 -18.05
CA TRP A 52 8.71 -10.25 -18.66
C TRP A 52 9.33 -9.57 -19.87
N VAL A 53 10.61 -9.87 -20.15
CA VAL A 53 11.42 -9.15 -21.15
C VAL A 53 11.24 -9.73 -22.55
N LYS A 54 10.47 -9.02 -23.39
CA LYS A 54 10.17 -9.41 -24.78
C LYS A 54 11.33 -9.17 -25.76
N GLU A 55 12.10 -8.10 -25.57
CA GLU A 55 13.23 -7.75 -26.44
C GLU A 55 14.31 -6.99 -25.65
N ILE A 56 15.59 -7.19 -26.01
CA ILE A 56 16.70 -6.42 -25.44
C ILE A 56 16.75 -5.03 -26.10
N PRO A 57 16.69 -3.91 -25.35
CA PRO A 57 16.64 -2.59 -25.95
C PRO A 57 17.86 -2.25 -26.83
N PRO A 58 17.68 -1.53 -27.95
CA PRO A 58 18.78 -1.17 -28.84
C PRO A 58 19.94 -0.46 -28.12
N GLY A 59 21.15 -1.01 -28.24
CA GLY A 59 22.36 -0.47 -27.61
C GLY A 59 22.62 -0.98 -26.18
N MET A 60 21.76 -1.83 -25.64
CA MET A 60 21.99 -2.56 -24.39
C MET A 60 22.60 -3.95 -24.67
N GLU A 61 23.38 -4.46 -23.71
CA GLU A 61 24.01 -5.79 -23.72
C GLU A 61 23.11 -6.85 -23.07
N SER A 62 22.25 -6.43 -22.12
CA SER A 62 21.32 -7.31 -21.40
C SER A 62 20.25 -6.52 -20.66
N VAL A 63 19.20 -7.21 -20.23
CA VAL A 63 18.31 -6.79 -19.14
C VAL A 63 18.52 -7.75 -17.97
N GLY A 64 18.65 -7.23 -16.75
CA GLY A 64 18.98 -8.05 -15.59
C GLY A 64 18.42 -7.58 -14.26
N THR A 65 18.48 -8.47 -13.29
CA THR A 65 18.09 -8.27 -11.89
C THR A 65 19.17 -8.80 -10.93
N ILE A 66 19.04 -8.49 -9.64
CA ILE A 66 19.99 -8.85 -8.58
C ILE A 66 19.23 -9.47 -7.40
N PHE A 67 19.80 -10.53 -6.85
CA PHE A 67 19.47 -11.03 -5.51
C PHE A 67 20.68 -10.82 -4.58
N SER A 68 20.52 -10.16 -3.44
CA SER A 68 21.63 -9.60 -2.65
C SER A 68 21.54 -9.88 -1.14
N TRP A 69 22.00 -11.06 -0.74
CA TRP A 69 22.03 -11.52 0.66
C TRP A 69 23.26 -11.06 1.45
N GLN A 70 24.06 -10.15 0.89
CA GLN A 70 25.36 -9.71 1.46
C GLN A 70 25.28 -9.02 2.84
N TYR A 71 24.06 -8.73 3.32
CA TYR A 71 23.80 -8.13 4.63
C TYR A 71 23.19 -9.12 5.63
N ILE A 72 22.71 -10.28 5.16
CA ILE A 72 22.09 -11.29 6.02
C ILE A 72 23.21 -11.98 6.84
N PRO A 73 23.07 -12.11 8.18
CA PRO A 73 24.07 -12.76 9.03
C PRO A 73 24.40 -14.20 8.63
N GLU A 74 25.62 -14.66 8.92
CA GLU A 74 26.12 -15.97 8.50
C GLU A 74 25.28 -17.13 9.08
N GLU A 75 24.81 -17.01 10.31
CA GLU A 75 23.89 -17.94 10.97
C GLU A 75 22.59 -18.23 10.18
N ASN A 76 22.23 -17.39 9.20
CA ASN A 76 21.07 -17.56 8.33
C ASN A 76 21.43 -18.13 6.93
N TYR A 77 22.46 -18.99 6.83
CA TYR A 77 22.96 -19.62 5.59
C TYR A 77 21.96 -20.50 4.79
N ARG A 78 20.65 -20.46 5.04
CA ARG A 78 19.61 -21.23 4.30
C ARG A 78 19.49 -20.92 2.78
N LEU A 79 20.40 -20.10 2.26
CA LEU A 79 20.51 -19.67 0.86
C LEU A 79 21.81 -20.13 0.18
N ALA A 80 22.64 -20.89 0.88
CA ALA A 80 23.77 -21.57 0.28
C ALA A 80 23.35 -23.00 -0.09
N GLY A 81 23.56 -23.39 -1.34
CA GLY A 81 23.18 -24.72 -1.82
C GLY A 81 22.93 -24.74 -3.32
N ARG A 82 22.03 -25.62 -3.78
CA ARG A 82 21.78 -25.89 -5.19
C ARG A 82 20.41 -25.36 -5.59
N TYR A 83 20.37 -24.65 -6.70
CA TYR A 83 19.19 -23.98 -7.22
C TYR A 83 18.85 -24.51 -8.61
N VAL A 84 17.55 -24.57 -8.87
CA VAL A 84 16.95 -24.85 -10.17
C VAL A 84 16.27 -23.56 -10.64
N LEU A 85 16.76 -23.00 -11.75
CA LEU A 85 16.09 -21.94 -12.49
C LEU A 85 15.37 -22.57 -13.68
N GLU A 86 14.06 -22.46 -13.75
CA GLU A 86 13.25 -22.86 -14.89
C GLU A 86 12.63 -21.65 -15.57
N TYR A 87 12.35 -21.77 -16.87
CA TYR A 87 11.82 -20.69 -17.70
C TYR A 87 11.20 -21.20 -19.00
N GLU A 88 10.23 -20.48 -19.52
CA GLU A 88 9.71 -20.67 -20.88
C GLU A 88 10.47 -19.79 -21.89
N GLY A 89 10.44 -20.17 -23.17
CA GLY A 89 10.89 -19.34 -24.29
C GLY A 89 12.34 -19.51 -24.74
N GLU A 90 12.65 -18.96 -25.92
CA GLU A 90 13.98 -19.04 -26.55
C GLU A 90 14.84 -17.82 -26.20
N GLY A 91 16.11 -18.08 -25.84
CA GLY A 91 17.11 -17.04 -25.58
C GLY A 91 18.27 -17.50 -24.72
N THR A 92 19.02 -16.54 -24.18
CA THR A 92 20.21 -16.80 -23.36
C THR A 92 20.14 -16.07 -22.01
N ILE A 93 20.06 -16.84 -20.93
CA ILE A 93 20.22 -16.36 -19.55
C ILE A 93 21.67 -16.58 -19.08
N THR A 94 22.26 -15.56 -18.47
CA THR A 94 23.53 -15.66 -17.73
C THR A 94 23.27 -15.48 -16.23
N ILE A 95 23.83 -16.39 -15.43
CA ILE A 95 23.81 -16.30 -13.96
C ILE A 95 25.26 -16.09 -13.52
N GLY A 96 25.50 -15.08 -12.69
CA GLY A 96 26.84 -14.72 -12.24
C GLY A 96 26.86 -14.14 -10.82
N ALA A 97 28.07 -13.88 -10.32
CA ALA A 97 28.31 -13.24 -9.03
C ALA A 97 29.53 -12.32 -9.11
N THR A 98 29.71 -11.45 -8.12
CA THR A 98 30.91 -10.58 -7.98
C THR A 98 32.19 -11.34 -7.62
N SER A 99 32.14 -12.67 -7.48
CA SER A 99 33.26 -13.58 -7.21
C SER A 99 32.90 -15.01 -7.64
N ASP A 100 33.83 -15.97 -7.56
CA ASP A 100 33.67 -17.38 -7.95
C ASP A 100 32.69 -18.20 -7.07
N ARG A 101 31.59 -17.59 -6.63
CA ARG A 101 30.58 -18.13 -5.69
C ARG A 101 29.37 -18.76 -6.37
N ILE A 102 29.27 -18.67 -7.70
CA ILE A 102 28.23 -19.35 -8.49
C ILE A 102 28.91 -20.35 -9.42
N LYS A 103 28.47 -21.60 -9.37
CA LYS A 103 28.93 -22.69 -10.23
C LYS A 103 27.74 -23.27 -10.99
N ILE A 104 27.70 -23.04 -12.30
CA ILE A 104 26.73 -23.71 -13.17
C ILE A 104 27.01 -25.23 -13.15
N VAL A 105 25.98 -26.02 -12.84
CA VAL A 105 26.00 -27.49 -12.82
C VAL A 105 25.56 -28.04 -14.17
N SER A 106 24.42 -27.56 -14.70
CA SER A 106 23.90 -27.90 -16.02
C SER A 106 23.18 -26.71 -16.67
N ARG A 107 23.01 -26.81 -17.99
CA ARG A 107 22.25 -25.88 -18.83
C ARG A 107 21.55 -26.68 -19.92
N GLU A 108 20.24 -26.63 -19.91
CA GLU A 108 19.32 -27.26 -20.87
C GLU A 108 18.32 -26.18 -21.32
N PRO A 109 17.67 -26.29 -22.50
CA PRO A 109 16.62 -25.36 -22.88
C PRO A 109 15.53 -25.34 -21.80
N GLY A 110 15.19 -24.14 -21.30
CA GLY A 110 14.23 -23.94 -20.21
C GLY A 110 14.70 -24.29 -18.80
N LYS A 111 15.94 -24.79 -18.59
CA LYS A 111 16.42 -25.21 -17.25
C LYS A 111 17.91 -24.94 -17.03
N ILE A 112 18.24 -24.22 -15.95
CA ILE A 112 19.61 -23.97 -15.50
C ILE A 112 19.76 -24.39 -14.05
N VAL A 113 20.66 -25.33 -13.77
CA VAL A 113 20.96 -25.76 -12.41
C VAL A 113 22.31 -25.19 -11.99
N PHE A 114 22.39 -24.59 -10.80
CA PHE A 114 23.62 -23.98 -10.29
C PHE A 114 23.78 -24.12 -8.78
N GLU A 115 25.03 -24.11 -8.31
CA GLU A 115 25.39 -24.03 -6.90
C GLU A 115 25.72 -22.57 -6.53
N ALA A 116 25.21 -22.11 -5.38
CA ALA A 116 25.49 -20.82 -4.77
C ALA A 116 26.19 -21.02 -3.41
N ASN A 117 27.42 -20.52 -3.29
CA ASN A 117 28.37 -21.03 -2.30
C ASN A 117 28.39 -20.27 -0.95
N ALA A 118 27.69 -19.13 -0.82
CA ALA A 118 27.57 -18.32 0.40
C ALA A 118 26.64 -17.11 0.18
N THR A 119 26.33 -16.35 1.24
CA THR A 119 25.75 -15.00 1.16
C THR A 119 26.53 -14.12 0.17
N GLY A 120 25.83 -13.41 -0.71
CA GLY A 120 26.45 -12.70 -1.82
C GLY A 120 25.44 -12.04 -2.74
N LYS A 121 25.91 -11.67 -3.95
CA LYS A 121 25.04 -11.18 -5.03
C LYS A 121 24.96 -12.21 -6.15
N ILE A 122 23.75 -12.65 -6.46
CA ILE A 122 23.43 -13.32 -7.72
C ILE A 122 22.96 -12.27 -8.71
N PHE A 123 23.51 -12.30 -9.91
CA PHE A 123 23.04 -11.53 -11.06
C PHE A 123 22.39 -12.50 -12.03
N LEU A 124 21.11 -12.28 -12.35
CA LEU A 124 20.42 -12.93 -13.46
C LEU A 124 20.31 -11.90 -14.58
N ARG A 125 20.77 -12.25 -15.79
CA ARG A 125 20.70 -11.38 -16.97
C ARG A 125 20.23 -12.16 -18.19
N ILE A 126 19.20 -11.65 -18.85
CA ILE A 126 18.80 -12.03 -20.19
C ILE A 126 19.69 -11.24 -21.16
N THR A 127 20.54 -11.94 -21.92
CA THR A 127 21.41 -11.32 -22.95
C THR A 127 20.81 -11.42 -24.35
N GLU A 128 19.84 -12.30 -24.53
CA GLU A 128 19.12 -12.58 -25.79
C GLU A 128 17.78 -13.22 -25.43
N THR A 129 16.71 -12.86 -26.14
CA THR A 129 15.32 -13.33 -25.93
C THR A 129 14.57 -13.19 -27.25
N ASP A 130 13.75 -14.19 -27.61
CA ASP A 130 13.08 -14.34 -28.93
C ASP A 130 14.00 -14.01 -30.14
N PRO A 131 15.16 -14.68 -30.28
CA PRO A 131 16.16 -14.34 -31.31
C PRO A 131 15.63 -14.44 -32.75
N GLU A 132 14.67 -15.34 -33.00
CA GLU A 132 14.05 -15.56 -34.31
C GLU A 132 12.77 -14.71 -34.53
N LYS A 133 12.38 -13.87 -33.57
CA LYS A 133 11.21 -12.96 -33.62
C LYS A 133 9.88 -13.68 -33.89
N THR A 134 9.68 -14.77 -33.15
CA THR A 134 8.52 -15.67 -33.19
C THR A 134 7.41 -15.29 -32.20
N GLY A 135 7.74 -14.49 -31.18
CA GLY A 135 6.92 -14.24 -30.00
C GLY A 135 7.24 -15.14 -28.81
N ASP A 136 8.15 -16.10 -28.92
CA ASP A 136 8.52 -17.01 -27.83
C ASP A 136 9.71 -16.48 -26.99
N TYR A 137 9.50 -15.33 -26.34
CA TYR A 137 10.48 -14.68 -25.47
C TYR A 137 10.53 -15.34 -24.08
N ILE A 138 11.66 -15.13 -23.39
CA ILE A 138 11.90 -15.64 -22.04
C ILE A 138 10.93 -15.02 -21.03
N ARG A 139 10.18 -15.88 -20.35
CA ARG A 139 9.11 -15.55 -19.39
C ARG A 139 8.94 -16.68 -18.36
N ASN A 140 8.01 -16.49 -17.42
CA ASN A 140 7.61 -17.50 -16.42
C ASN A 140 8.83 -18.11 -15.69
N MET A 141 9.76 -17.26 -15.29
CA MET A 141 10.99 -17.70 -14.63
C MET A 141 10.72 -18.01 -13.16
N THR A 142 11.12 -19.21 -12.71
CA THR A 142 11.08 -19.63 -11.31
C THR A 142 12.49 -20.02 -10.86
N MET A 143 12.89 -19.68 -9.64
CA MET A 143 14.23 -19.98 -9.09
C MET A 143 14.09 -20.57 -7.68
N VAL A 144 14.06 -21.89 -7.62
CA VAL A 144 13.75 -22.67 -6.40
C VAL A 144 15.01 -23.37 -5.89
N HIS A 145 15.15 -23.46 -4.56
CA HIS A 145 16.22 -24.23 -3.93
C HIS A 145 15.89 -25.73 -3.96
N GLU A 146 16.85 -26.59 -4.28
CA GLU A 146 16.63 -28.01 -4.61
C GLU A 146 15.97 -28.82 -3.48
N ASP A 147 16.09 -28.40 -2.22
CA ASP A 147 15.44 -29.05 -1.06
C ASP A 147 13.95 -28.70 -0.86
N LYS A 148 13.40 -27.80 -1.69
CA LYS A 148 11.99 -27.38 -1.70
C LYS A 148 11.32 -27.61 -3.05
N LEU A 149 12.01 -28.26 -3.99
CA LEU A 149 11.49 -28.43 -5.34
C LEU A 149 10.21 -29.27 -5.35
N ASP A 150 10.21 -30.39 -4.61
CA ASP A 150 9.04 -31.25 -4.42
C ASP A 150 7.83 -30.55 -3.79
N LEU A 151 8.09 -29.65 -2.84
CA LEU A 151 7.10 -28.81 -2.16
C LEU A 151 6.56 -27.71 -3.09
N PHE A 152 7.42 -27.09 -3.89
CA PHE A 152 7.02 -26.13 -4.94
C PHE A 152 6.19 -26.82 -6.03
N GLU A 153 6.59 -28.02 -6.45
CA GLU A 153 5.84 -28.89 -7.37
C GLU A 153 4.48 -29.30 -6.78
N ALA A 154 4.36 -29.49 -5.45
CA ALA A 154 3.07 -29.63 -4.77
C ALA A 154 2.23 -28.34 -4.75
N GLY A 155 2.69 -27.27 -5.40
CA GLY A 155 2.00 -25.98 -5.53
C GLY A 155 2.25 -25.00 -4.40
N ALA A 156 3.20 -25.25 -3.49
CA ALA A 156 3.48 -24.38 -2.35
C ALA A 156 4.14 -23.06 -2.77
N VAL A 157 3.67 -21.96 -2.17
CA VAL A 157 4.15 -20.60 -2.47
C VAL A 157 5.10 -20.07 -1.39
N PHE A 158 4.77 -20.26 -0.11
CA PHE A 158 5.50 -19.65 1.00
C PHE A 158 6.57 -20.56 1.60
N ASP A 159 7.68 -19.95 2.05
CA ASP A 159 8.78 -20.68 2.69
C ASP A 159 8.33 -21.27 4.04
N PRO A 160 8.50 -22.59 4.29
CA PRO A 160 8.04 -23.23 5.52
C PRO A 160 8.63 -22.63 6.81
N VAL A 161 9.87 -22.13 6.77
CA VAL A 161 10.53 -21.53 7.93
C VAL A 161 9.95 -20.13 8.20
N TYR A 162 9.52 -19.43 7.15
CA TYR A 162 8.77 -18.19 7.29
C TYR A 162 7.37 -18.43 7.88
N LEU A 163 6.62 -19.41 7.37
CA LEU A 163 5.29 -19.77 7.88
C LEU A 163 5.32 -20.16 9.37
N GLU A 164 6.30 -20.94 9.82
CA GLU A 164 6.46 -21.29 11.24
C GLU A 164 6.80 -20.05 12.11
N THR A 165 7.42 -19.01 11.55
CA THR A 165 7.68 -17.74 12.26
C THR A 165 6.40 -16.88 12.41
N LEU A 166 5.43 -17.04 11.51
CA LEU A 166 4.12 -16.39 11.58
C LEU A 166 3.09 -17.19 12.40
N LYS A 167 3.51 -18.30 13.00
CA LYS A 167 2.62 -19.22 13.71
C LYS A 167 1.99 -18.59 14.95
N ASP A 168 0.74 -18.97 15.19
CA ASP A 168 -0.08 -18.45 16.28
C ASP A 168 -0.36 -16.94 16.24
N LEU A 169 -0.11 -16.26 15.12
CA LEU A 169 -0.67 -14.93 14.88
C LEU A 169 -2.21 -15.03 14.75
N ARG A 170 -2.90 -13.97 15.15
CA ARG A 170 -4.35 -13.82 14.98
C ARG A 170 -4.73 -12.83 13.90
N GLU A 171 -3.81 -11.92 13.57
CA GLU A 171 -4.03 -10.85 12.61
C GLU A 171 -2.72 -10.52 11.90
N ILE A 172 -2.76 -10.36 10.57
CA ILE A 172 -1.63 -9.95 9.73
C ILE A 172 -2.01 -8.73 8.90
N ARG A 173 -1.14 -7.71 8.83
CA ARG A 173 -1.39 -6.46 8.10
C ARG A 173 -0.46 -6.35 6.91
N PHE A 174 -0.98 -5.91 5.77
CA PHE A 174 -0.30 -5.98 4.48
C PHE A 174 0.22 -4.64 3.93
N MET A 175 0.21 -3.57 4.72
CA MET A 175 0.60 -2.21 4.29
C MET A 175 1.94 -2.17 3.53
N GLY A 176 2.95 -2.89 4.04
CA GLY A 176 4.29 -2.94 3.45
C GLY A 176 4.37 -3.69 2.12
N VAL A 177 3.60 -4.77 1.95
CA VAL A 177 3.60 -5.59 0.72
C VAL A 177 2.65 -5.04 -0.35
N MET A 178 1.59 -4.33 0.04
CA MET A 178 0.71 -3.62 -0.89
C MET A 178 1.41 -2.41 -1.51
N GLY A 179 2.39 -1.82 -0.81
CA GLY A 179 3.05 -0.58 -1.23
C GLY A 179 2.21 0.67 -0.96
N ALA A 180 1.33 0.63 0.06
CA ALA A 180 0.33 1.68 0.32
C ALA A 180 0.93 3.05 0.68
N ASN A 181 2.17 3.09 1.20
CA ASN A 181 2.90 4.33 1.49
C ASN A 181 3.52 4.91 0.20
N ASN A 182 3.14 6.14 -0.16
CA ASN A 182 3.44 6.80 -1.44
C ASN A 182 3.03 5.96 -2.66
N SER A 183 1.94 5.19 -2.56
CA SER A 183 1.44 4.40 -3.69
C SER A 183 1.13 5.30 -4.89
N LYS A 184 1.40 4.76 -6.08
CA LYS A 184 1.11 5.38 -7.38
C LYS A 184 0.10 4.57 -8.19
N GLU A 185 -0.42 3.51 -7.59
CA GLU A 185 -1.38 2.59 -8.20
C GLU A 185 -2.76 3.25 -8.28
N GLU A 186 -3.36 3.23 -9.47
CA GLU A 186 -4.66 3.84 -9.74
C GLU A 186 -5.67 2.81 -10.27
N THR A 187 -5.25 1.95 -11.21
CA THR A 187 -6.12 0.99 -11.90
C THR A 187 -5.76 -0.46 -11.62
N TRP A 188 -6.73 -1.38 -11.75
CA TRP A 188 -6.57 -2.81 -11.42
C TRP A 188 -5.45 -3.53 -12.17
N ASP A 189 -5.07 -3.01 -13.34
CA ASP A 189 -4.02 -3.59 -14.19
C ASP A 189 -2.59 -3.20 -13.72
N GLU A 190 -2.45 -2.31 -12.73
CA GLU A 190 -1.18 -1.87 -12.14
C GLU A 190 -0.77 -2.66 -10.88
N ARG A 191 -1.60 -3.62 -10.46
CA ARG A 191 -1.36 -4.44 -9.28
C ARG A 191 -0.25 -5.48 -9.52
N ALA A 192 0.33 -5.99 -8.43
CA ALA A 192 1.15 -7.20 -8.46
C ALA A 192 0.27 -8.41 -8.86
N THR A 193 0.77 -9.31 -9.71
CA THR A 193 0.06 -10.52 -10.20
C THR A 193 0.78 -11.77 -9.70
N PRO A 194 0.11 -12.91 -9.45
CA PRO A 194 0.74 -14.06 -8.82
C PRO A 194 1.91 -14.64 -9.64
N ASP A 195 1.88 -14.48 -10.97
CA ASP A 195 2.85 -15.02 -11.93
C ASP A 195 3.90 -13.99 -12.40
N GLY A 196 3.74 -12.71 -12.03
CA GLY A 196 4.62 -11.63 -12.47
C GLY A 196 5.85 -11.41 -11.56
N PRO A 197 6.94 -10.82 -12.07
CA PRO A 197 8.00 -10.25 -11.23
C PRO A 197 7.47 -9.12 -10.32
N ASN A 198 6.99 -9.47 -9.13
CA ASN A 198 6.30 -8.54 -8.21
C ASN A 198 7.18 -7.54 -7.46
N MET A 199 8.51 -7.60 -7.60
CA MET A 199 9.46 -6.55 -7.18
C MET A 199 9.39 -6.10 -5.71
N GLY A 200 9.03 -6.99 -4.78
CA GLY A 200 8.83 -6.61 -3.38
C GLY A 200 7.42 -6.14 -3.03
N ARG A 201 6.45 -6.33 -3.93
CA ARG A 201 5.01 -6.34 -3.61
C ARG A 201 4.52 -7.79 -3.46
N MET A 202 3.33 -7.97 -2.89
CA MET A 202 2.56 -9.22 -3.00
C MET A 202 1.28 -8.95 -3.78
N SER A 203 0.83 -9.93 -4.56
CA SER A 203 -0.46 -9.87 -5.24
C SER A 203 -1.60 -10.09 -4.23
N VAL A 204 -2.86 -9.78 -4.59
CA VAL A 204 -4.00 -10.04 -3.69
C VAL A 204 -4.21 -11.55 -3.48
N GLU A 205 -3.93 -12.32 -4.52
CA GLU A 205 -3.90 -13.77 -4.56
C GLU A 205 -2.88 -14.32 -3.55
N ASP A 206 -1.63 -13.81 -3.56
CA ASP A 206 -0.60 -14.16 -2.57
C ASP A 206 -1.01 -13.75 -1.14
N MET A 207 -1.56 -12.53 -0.94
CA MET A 207 -1.93 -12.05 0.40
C MET A 207 -3.07 -12.86 1.04
N VAL A 208 -4.12 -13.17 0.28
CA VAL A 208 -5.23 -14.00 0.75
C VAL A 208 -4.76 -15.42 1.03
N ARG A 209 -3.90 -15.98 0.16
CA ARG A 209 -3.31 -17.30 0.39
C ARG A 209 -2.46 -17.35 1.67
N LEU A 210 -1.64 -16.33 1.95
CA LEU A 210 -0.87 -16.26 3.19
C LEU A 210 -1.80 -16.19 4.43
N ALA A 211 -2.89 -15.44 4.34
CA ALA A 211 -3.88 -15.36 5.41
C ALA A 211 -4.55 -16.73 5.68
N ASN A 212 -4.87 -17.49 4.63
CA ASN A 212 -5.45 -18.84 4.74
C ASN A 212 -4.43 -19.86 5.30
N GLU A 213 -3.18 -19.85 4.83
CA GLU A 213 -2.12 -20.78 5.29
C GLU A 213 -1.65 -20.51 6.72
N VAL A 214 -1.63 -19.24 7.14
CA VAL A 214 -1.36 -18.83 8.53
C VAL A 214 -2.62 -18.94 9.40
N GLY A 215 -3.81 -19.00 8.80
CA GLY A 215 -5.08 -18.92 9.51
C GLY A 215 -5.22 -17.62 10.31
N ALA A 216 -4.83 -16.46 9.77
CA ALA A 216 -4.87 -15.19 10.50
C ALA A 216 -5.73 -14.15 9.78
N ASP A 217 -6.50 -13.37 10.56
CA ASP A 217 -7.39 -12.32 10.03
C ASP A 217 -6.56 -11.28 9.25
N PRO A 218 -6.80 -11.08 7.95
CA PRO A 218 -5.98 -10.17 7.14
C PRO A 218 -6.43 -8.71 7.28
N TRP A 219 -5.49 -7.79 7.37
CA TRP A 219 -5.72 -6.34 7.35
C TRP A 219 -5.09 -5.73 6.11
N PHE A 220 -5.95 -5.31 5.19
CA PHE A 220 -5.59 -4.64 3.94
C PHE A 220 -5.60 -3.12 4.10
N THR A 221 -4.61 -2.47 3.50
CA THR A 221 -4.48 -1.01 3.49
C THR A 221 -4.64 -0.52 2.06
N ILE A 222 -5.83 -0.04 1.73
CA ILE A 222 -6.18 0.36 0.37
C ILE A 222 -5.36 1.61 -0.02
N PRO A 223 -4.69 1.63 -1.19
CA PRO A 223 -3.98 2.82 -1.66
C PRO A 223 -4.89 4.06 -1.76
N HIS A 224 -4.34 5.27 -1.71
CA HIS A 224 -5.19 6.48 -1.69
C HIS A 224 -5.76 6.87 -3.06
N ARG A 225 -5.09 6.50 -4.16
CA ARG A 225 -5.42 6.92 -5.54
C ARG A 225 -6.32 5.94 -6.32
N VAL A 226 -6.51 4.72 -5.83
CA VAL A 226 -7.18 3.65 -6.61
C VAL A 226 -8.63 3.97 -6.93
N ASP A 227 -9.06 3.57 -8.12
CA ASP A 227 -10.42 3.78 -8.60
C ASP A 227 -11.44 2.77 -8.01
N GLU A 228 -12.74 3.01 -8.26
CA GLU A 228 -13.81 2.11 -7.81
C GLU A 228 -13.69 0.69 -8.41
N THR A 229 -13.13 0.54 -9.61
CA THR A 229 -12.94 -0.77 -10.26
C THR A 229 -11.90 -1.59 -9.51
N TRP A 230 -10.76 -0.97 -9.16
CA TRP A 230 -9.72 -1.61 -8.35
C TRP A 230 -10.28 -2.03 -6.99
N ILE A 231 -11.01 -1.15 -6.30
CA ILE A 231 -11.55 -1.44 -4.96
C ILE A 231 -12.57 -2.58 -5.01
N ARG A 232 -13.47 -2.59 -6.00
CA ARG A 232 -14.43 -3.68 -6.19
C ARG A 232 -13.74 -5.00 -6.48
N ASN A 233 -12.86 -5.05 -7.48
CA ASN A 233 -12.15 -6.27 -7.84
C ASN A 233 -11.32 -6.83 -6.67
N PHE A 234 -10.69 -5.95 -5.88
CA PHE A 234 -9.94 -6.36 -4.69
C PHE A 234 -10.87 -6.97 -3.62
N ALA A 235 -11.97 -6.29 -3.30
CA ALA A 235 -12.91 -6.75 -2.28
C ALA A 235 -13.66 -8.02 -2.71
N GLU A 236 -14.03 -8.15 -3.99
CA GLU A 236 -14.63 -9.37 -4.56
C GLU A 236 -13.67 -10.55 -4.45
N TYR A 237 -12.40 -10.36 -4.84
CA TYR A 237 -11.40 -11.42 -4.71
C TYR A 237 -11.21 -11.86 -3.25
N VAL A 238 -11.09 -10.93 -2.30
CA VAL A 238 -10.96 -11.28 -0.87
C VAL A 238 -12.20 -12.00 -0.36
N ARG A 239 -13.41 -11.52 -0.67
CA ARG A 239 -14.69 -12.14 -0.27
C ARG A 239 -14.78 -13.60 -0.75
N ASP A 240 -14.39 -13.85 -1.99
CA ASP A 240 -14.59 -15.14 -2.66
C ASP A 240 -13.48 -16.17 -2.40
N ASN A 241 -12.32 -15.77 -1.89
CA ASN A 241 -11.13 -16.66 -1.75
C ASN A 241 -10.54 -16.73 -0.33
N LEU A 242 -10.97 -15.89 0.61
CA LEU A 242 -10.57 -16.01 2.02
C LEU A 242 -11.28 -17.20 2.68
N ASP A 243 -10.62 -17.91 3.60
CA ASP A 243 -11.22 -18.95 4.45
C ASP A 243 -12.49 -18.41 5.16
N ASP A 244 -13.58 -19.19 5.13
CA ASP A 244 -14.88 -18.83 5.71
C ASP A 244 -14.81 -18.52 7.22
N GLY A 245 -13.82 -19.05 7.93
CA GLY A 245 -13.58 -18.73 9.33
C GLY A 245 -12.99 -17.34 9.58
N LEU A 246 -12.29 -16.74 8.61
CA LEU A 246 -11.51 -15.51 8.79
C LEU A 246 -12.29 -14.23 8.43
N VAL A 247 -11.88 -13.11 9.03
CA VAL A 247 -12.51 -11.78 8.87
C VAL A 247 -11.53 -10.80 8.24
N ALA A 248 -11.87 -10.24 7.09
CA ALA A 248 -11.05 -9.27 6.37
C ALA A 248 -11.22 -7.84 6.93
N LYS A 249 -10.11 -7.23 7.38
CA LYS A 249 -10.07 -5.83 7.81
C LYS A 249 -9.61 -4.91 6.69
N PHE A 250 -10.23 -3.75 6.58
CA PHE A 250 -9.92 -2.75 5.55
C PHE A 250 -9.72 -1.36 6.14
N GLU A 251 -8.60 -0.73 5.81
CA GLU A 251 -8.26 0.66 6.15
C GLU A 251 -8.01 1.45 4.87
N TYR A 252 -8.55 2.67 4.78
CA TYR A 252 -8.21 3.59 3.68
C TYR A 252 -6.87 4.28 3.94
N SER A 253 -5.85 3.82 3.22
CA SER A 253 -4.49 4.36 3.21
C SER A 253 -3.77 4.37 4.57
N ASN A 254 -2.50 4.76 4.56
CA ASN A 254 -1.63 4.84 5.73
C ASN A 254 -0.85 6.16 5.70
N GLU A 255 -0.26 6.59 6.82
CA GLU A 255 0.49 7.85 6.93
C GLU A 255 -0.28 9.14 6.56
N ILE A 256 -1.62 9.11 6.43
CA ILE A 256 -2.51 10.23 6.01
C ILE A 256 -2.59 11.42 6.99
N TRP A 257 -1.71 11.47 7.98
CA TRP A 257 -1.47 12.56 8.93
C TRP A 257 -0.04 13.12 8.81
N ASN A 258 0.84 12.42 8.10
CA ASN A 258 2.26 12.67 8.05
C ASN A 258 2.64 13.40 6.76
N TRP A 259 2.91 14.69 6.90
CA TRP A 259 3.28 15.59 5.80
C TRP A 259 4.58 15.21 5.08
N GLY A 260 5.37 14.28 5.61
CA GLY A 260 6.52 13.70 4.91
C GLY A 260 6.15 12.76 3.76
N PHE A 261 4.91 12.25 3.73
CA PHE A 261 4.39 11.40 2.66
C PHE A 261 3.60 12.21 1.64
N TRP A 262 3.76 11.85 0.37
CA TRP A 262 3.11 12.51 -0.77
C TRP A 262 1.60 12.31 -0.72
N GLN A 263 1.10 11.15 -0.29
CA GLN A 263 -0.34 10.88 -0.16
C GLN A 263 -1.07 11.86 0.76
N THR A 264 -0.45 12.31 1.84
CA THR A 264 -1.00 13.33 2.76
C THR A 264 -1.11 14.69 2.07
N GLN A 265 -0.15 15.00 1.19
CA GLN A 265 -0.14 16.23 0.41
C GLN A 265 -1.15 16.17 -0.73
N GLU A 266 -1.35 15.01 -1.36
CA GLU A 266 -2.39 14.78 -2.37
C GLU A 266 -3.79 14.74 -1.77
N LEU A 267 -3.99 14.16 -0.59
CA LEU A 267 -5.30 14.22 0.07
C LEU A 267 -5.64 15.65 0.55
N LEU A 268 -4.63 16.46 0.89
CA LEU A 268 -4.85 17.90 1.12
C LEU A 268 -5.07 18.64 -0.21
N TRP A 269 -4.49 18.15 -1.31
CA TRP A 269 -4.69 18.67 -2.65
C TRP A 269 -6.16 18.49 -3.07
N ASP A 270 -6.63 17.25 -3.03
CA ASP A 270 -7.99 16.85 -3.37
C ASP A 270 -9.02 17.57 -2.47
N ALA A 271 -8.71 17.77 -1.18
CA ALA A 271 -9.53 18.60 -0.28
C ALA A 271 -9.63 20.07 -0.73
N ARG A 272 -8.55 20.69 -1.22
CA ARG A 272 -8.57 22.09 -1.73
C ARG A 272 -9.33 22.22 -3.03
N VAL A 273 -9.28 21.19 -3.87
CA VAL A 273 -10.05 21.09 -5.11
C VAL A 273 -11.53 20.96 -4.79
N GLU A 274 -11.93 19.91 -4.08
CA GLU A 274 -13.33 19.56 -3.88
C GLU A 274 -14.04 20.53 -2.92
N TRP A 275 -13.33 21.06 -1.92
CA TRP A 275 -13.87 21.95 -0.88
C TRP A 275 -13.26 23.37 -0.98
N ALA A 276 -13.04 23.85 -2.20
CA ALA A 276 -12.52 25.19 -2.48
C ALA A 276 -13.32 26.29 -1.73
N GLY A 277 -12.62 27.24 -1.10
CA GLY A 277 -13.20 28.32 -0.30
C GLY A 277 -13.51 27.94 1.17
N TYR A 278 -13.30 26.68 1.57
CA TYR A 278 -13.43 26.22 2.96
C TYR A 278 -12.09 26.06 3.69
N GLU A 279 -10.98 26.45 3.06
CA GLU A 279 -9.65 26.35 3.66
C GLU A 279 -9.54 27.14 4.97
N GLY A 280 -8.78 26.58 5.93
CA GLY A 280 -8.60 27.17 7.25
C GLY A 280 -9.79 26.99 8.20
N GLN A 281 -10.92 26.43 7.75
CA GLN A 281 -12.00 26.01 8.65
C GLN A 281 -11.59 24.76 9.46
N GLY A 282 -12.07 24.69 10.71
CA GLY A 282 -11.82 23.53 11.57
C GLY A 282 -12.46 22.27 10.99
N GLY A 283 -11.70 21.18 10.91
CA GLY A 283 -12.14 19.93 10.30
C GLY A 283 -11.87 19.82 8.80
N PHE A 284 -11.24 20.80 8.14
CA PHE A 284 -10.95 20.76 6.69
C PHE A 284 -10.25 19.47 6.24
N PHE A 285 -8.98 19.29 6.61
CA PHE A 285 -8.24 18.10 6.20
C PHE A 285 -8.74 16.79 6.86
N PRO A 286 -8.98 16.70 8.19
CA PRO A 286 -9.44 15.46 8.79
C PRO A 286 -10.84 15.04 8.32
N GLY A 287 -11.73 15.99 8.04
CA GLY A 287 -13.05 15.72 7.49
C GLY A 287 -12.97 15.19 6.06
N TYR A 288 -12.07 15.73 5.23
CA TYR A 288 -11.88 15.23 3.87
C TYR A 288 -11.35 13.80 3.85
N VAL A 289 -10.36 13.51 4.70
CA VAL A 289 -9.86 12.14 4.89
C VAL A 289 -10.96 11.21 5.40
N ALA A 290 -11.84 11.69 6.29
CA ALA A 290 -13.00 10.92 6.74
C ALA A 290 -14.03 10.67 5.62
N LYS A 291 -14.28 11.63 4.72
CA LYS A 291 -15.12 11.43 3.51
C LYS A 291 -14.57 10.29 2.65
N ARG A 292 -13.31 10.42 2.19
CA ARG A 292 -12.66 9.42 1.34
C ARG A 292 -12.59 8.03 1.99
N ALA A 293 -12.27 7.97 3.28
CA ALA A 293 -12.28 6.71 4.01
C ALA A 293 -13.68 6.08 4.08
N THR A 294 -14.72 6.89 4.35
CA THR A 294 -16.12 6.42 4.46
C THR A 294 -16.64 5.91 3.12
N GLU A 295 -16.33 6.59 2.01
CA GLU A 295 -16.68 6.18 0.65
C GLU A 295 -16.07 4.81 0.30
N VAL A 296 -14.77 4.62 0.56
CA VAL A 296 -14.06 3.35 0.30
C VAL A 296 -14.58 2.23 1.20
N ALA A 297 -14.81 2.49 2.49
CA ALA A 297 -15.35 1.49 3.41
C ALA A 297 -16.79 1.07 3.07
N ALA A 298 -17.65 2.02 2.67
CA ALA A 298 -19.01 1.74 2.23
C ALA A 298 -19.02 0.90 0.94
N LEU A 299 -18.15 1.21 -0.02
CA LEU A 299 -17.98 0.44 -1.26
C LEU A 299 -17.54 -1.01 -1.00
N ILE A 300 -16.61 -1.22 -0.06
CA ILE A 300 -16.15 -2.57 0.30
C ILE A 300 -17.27 -3.36 1.00
N LYS A 301 -18.02 -2.74 1.94
CA LYS A 301 -19.17 -3.39 2.59
C LYS A 301 -20.31 -3.70 1.61
N GLU A 302 -20.54 -2.84 0.61
CA GLU A 302 -21.47 -3.10 -0.49
C GLU A 302 -21.09 -4.35 -1.29
N VAL A 303 -19.79 -4.55 -1.56
CA VAL A 303 -19.27 -5.72 -2.28
C VAL A 303 -19.40 -7.02 -1.47
N PHE A 304 -19.16 -6.99 -0.16
CA PHE A 304 -19.37 -8.16 0.70
C PHE A 304 -20.86 -8.51 0.84
N GLY A 305 -21.73 -7.49 0.89
CA GLY A 305 -23.17 -7.64 1.00
C GLY A 305 -23.63 -8.14 2.37
N GLU A 306 -24.96 -8.18 2.57
CA GLU A 306 -25.55 -8.60 3.86
C GLU A 306 -25.22 -10.06 4.23
N GLU A 307 -25.02 -10.94 3.25
CA GLU A 307 -24.72 -12.36 3.47
C GLU A 307 -23.31 -12.60 4.03
N ASN A 308 -22.34 -11.68 3.80
CA ASN A 308 -20.96 -11.78 4.29
C ASN A 308 -20.60 -10.64 5.25
N ALA A 309 -21.59 -9.97 5.85
CA ALA A 309 -21.36 -8.82 6.72
C ALA A 309 -20.44 -9.14 7.92
N ASP A 310 -20.54 -10.34 8.48
CA ASP A 310 -19.70 -10.82 9.58
C ASP A 310 -18.25 -11.15 9.16
N ARG A 311 -17.94 -11.14 7.85
CA ARG A 311 -16.60 -11.42 7.27
C ARG A 311 -15.81 -10.17 6.89
N VAL A 312 -16.36 -8.96 7.11
CA VAL A 312 -15.73 -7.67 6.74
C VAL A 312 -15.72 -6.67 7.90
N HIS A 313 -14.54 -6.10 8.19
CA HIS A 313 -14.33 -5.14 9.28
C HIS A 313 -13.72 -3.85 8.72
N ALA A 314 -14.49 -2.76 8.67
CA ALA A 314 -14.00 -1.45 8.26
C ALA A 314 -13.31 -0.73 9.43
N VAL A 315 -12.07 -0.28 9.21
CA VAL A 315 -11.26 0.44 10.20
C VAL A 315 -11.04 1.89 9.79
N LEU A 316 -11.48 2.83 10.63
CA LEU A 316 -11.18 4.25 10.45
C LEU A 316 -9.78 4.55 11.00
N GLY A 317 -8.78 4.64 10.12
CA GLY A 317 -7.41 4.99 10.48
C GLY A 317 -7.31 6.42 11.02
N THR A 318 -7.34 6.59 12.35
CA THR A 318 -7.22 7.92 13.00
C THR A 318 -5.78 8.28 13.40
N GLN A 319 -4.92 7.27 13.46
CA GLN A 319 -3.45 7.32 13.42
C GLN A 319 -2.73 8.13 14.55
N THR A 320 -1.65 7.57 15.10
CA THR A 320 -0.86 8.11 16.25
C THR A 320 -1.62 8.44 17.55
N ALA A 321 -2.87 7.97 17.69
CA ALA A 321 -3.79 8.32 18.76
C ALA A 321 -4.00 9.85 18.91
N ASN A 322 -4.06 10.58 17.79
CA ASN A 322 -4.27 12.04 17.80
C ASN A 322 -5.74 12.40 18.10
N ILE A 323 -6.03 12.67 19.37
CA ILE A 323 -7.35 13.05 19.92
C ILE A 323 -8.09 14.07 19.05
N GLY A 324 -7.40 15.13 18.60
CA GLY A 324 -8.03 16.19 17.80
C GLY A 324 -8.34 15.76 16.38
N PHE A 325 -7.52 14.88 15.79
CA PHE A 325 -7.75 14.31 14.46
C PHE A 325 -8.91 13.32 14.50
N THR A 326 -8.86 12.34 15.42
CA THR A 326 -9.95 11.37 15.68
C THR A 326 -11.30 12.07 15.89
N GLN A 327 -11.35 13.12 16.73
CA GLN A 327 -12.58 13.87 16.97
C GLN A 327 -13.12 14.52 15.69
N GLN A 328 -12.26 15.17 14.90
CA GLN A 328 -12.69 15.86 13.67
C GLN A 328 -13.17 14.88 12.60
N MET A 329 -12.56 13.68 12.51
CA MET A 329 -13.04 12.61 11.63
C MET A 329 -14.41 12.07 12.06
N LEU A 330 -14.56 11.68 13.34
CA LEU A 330 -15.81 11.11 13.86
C LEU A 330 -16.97 12.13 13.94
N GLU A 331 -16.68 13.43 14.03
CA GLU A 331 -17.71 14.47 14.02
C GLU A 331 -18.03 14.97 12.59
N SER A 332 -17.05 14.94 11.67
CA SER A 332 -17.13 15.33 10.24
C SER A 332 -18.01 16.55 9.94
N LYS A 333 -17.98 17.54 10.84
CA LYS A 333 -18.89 18.70 10.83
C LYS A 333 -18.80 19.53 9.55
N LEU A 334 -17.60 19.67 9.00
CA LEU A 334 -17.39 20.48 7.80
C LEU A 334 -17.90 19.76 6.54
N TRP A 335 -17.62 18.46 6.38
CA TRP A 335 -18.19 17.66 5.29
C TRP A 335 -19.72 17.81 5.26
N LYS A 336 -20.37 17.58 6.41
CA LYS A 336 -21.83 17.71 6.59
C LYS A 336 -22.38 19.11 6.28
N GLN A 337 -21.55 20.14 6.33
CA GLN A 337 -21.92 21.52 6.01
C GLN A 337 -21.78 21.81 4.52
N ILE A 338 -20.71 21.31 3.90
CA ILE A 338 -20.37 21.52 2.48
C ILE A 338 -21.29 20.69 1.59
N ASP A 339 -21.37 19.40 1.88
CA ASP A 339 -22.09 18.39 1.11
C ASP A 339 -23.06 17.65 2.06
N PRO A 340 -24.26 18.21 2.33
CA PRO A 340 -25.24 17.59 3.21
C PRO A 340 -26.01 16.42 2.56
N GLU A 341 -25.91 16.23 1.24
CA GLU A 341 -26.65 15.21 0.50
C GLU A 341 -25.80 13.94 0.29
N GLY A 342 -24.50 14.09 0.01
CA GLY A 342 -23.51 13.01 -0.01
C GLY A 342 -22.92 12.66 1.37
N PHE A 343 -23.21 13.45 2.42
CA PHE A 343 -22.74 13.14 3.79
C PHE A 343 -23.24 11.79 4.31
N ILE A 344 -22.30 10.89 4.58
CA ILE A 344 -22.51 9.65 5.32
C ILE A 344 -21.84 9.80 6.69
N ASP A 345 -22.54 9.45 7.77
CA ASP A 345 -21.94 9.49 9.12
C ASP A 345 -20.86 8.40 9.23
N PRO A 346 -19.57 8.73 9.42
CA PRO A 346 -18.50 7.73 9.48
C PRO A 346 -18.77 6.64 10.52
N ALA A 347 -19.36 6.99 11.66
CA ALA A 347 -19.68 6.03 12.72
C ALA A 347 -20.82 5.04 12.36
N SER A 348 -21.48 5.22 11.21
CA SER A 348 -22.46 4.26 10.66
C SER A 348 -21.85 3.27 9.66
N VAL A 349 -20.61 3.48 9.24
CA VAL A 349 -19.92 2.66 8.22
C VAL A 349 -18.78 1.86 8.82
N PHE A 350 -18.01 2.48 9.71
CA PHE A 350 -16.88 1.82 10.37
C PHE A 350 -17.31 0.96 11.55
N ASP A 351 -16.53 -0.09 11.83
CA ASP A 351 -16.71 -0.96 12.99
C ASP A 351 -15.67 -0.65 14.08
N SER A 352 -14.55 -0.02 13.72
CA SER A 352 -13.49 0.36 14.66
C SER A 352 -12.75 1.65 14.27
N ILE A 353 -12.07 2.25 15.26
CA ILE A 353 -11.02 3.25 15.03
C ILE A 353 -9.63 2.63 15.18
N GLY A 354 -8.77 2.86 14.19
CA GLY A 354 -7.38 2.46 14.18
C GLY A 354 -6.46 3.51 14.81
N VAL A 355 -5.64 3.10 15.77
CA VAL A 355 -4.60 3.94 16.41
C VAL A 355 -3.23 3.23 16.43
N THR A 356 -2.18 3.91 16.90
CA THR A 356 -0.92 3.25 17.26
C THR A 356 -0.68 3.22 18.76
N THR A 357 0.05 2.21 19.21
CA THR A 357 0.58 2.13 20.60
C THR A 357 2.04 2.63 20.68
N TYR A 358 2.44 3.51 19.75
CA TYR A 358 3.80 4.03 19.67
C TYR A 358 4.22 4.79 20.92
N PHE A 359 5.42 4.49 21.42
CA PHE A 359 6.06 5.28 22.48
C PHE A 359 7.47 5.76 22.08
N GLY A 360 7.87 6.87 22.70
CA GLY A 360 9.25 7.39 22.68
C GLY A 360 9.65 8.25 21.48
N ASN A 361 8.78 8.58 20.53
CA ASN A 361 9.13 9.42 19.36
C ASN A 361 9.72 10.80 19.71
N SER A 362 9.39 11.35 20.89
CA SER A 362 9.96 12.59 21.42
C SER A 362 11.46 12.48 21.77
N THR A 363 11.97 11.27 22.04
CA THR A 363 13.27 11.00 22.67
C THR A 363 14.42 11.62 21.87
N VAL A 364 14.47 11.33 20.58
CA VAL A 364 15.47 11.91 19.66
C VAL A 364 14.90 13.14 18.93
N GLY A 365 13.58 13.16 18.66
CA GLY A 365 12.92 14.27 17.98
C GLY A 365 13.10 15.61 18.71
N LYS A 366 13.03 15.62 20.04
CA LYS A 366 13.27 16.82 20.86
C LYS A 366 14.74 17.00 21.20
N ALA A 367 15.32 18.12 20.80
CA ALA A 367 16.71 18.47 21.07
C ALA A 367 17.09 18.34 22.56
N ALA A 368 16.26 18.79 23.50
CA ALA A 368 16.56 18.69 24.92
C ALA A 368 16.66 17.22 25.42
N TYR A 369 15.73 16.35 25.00
CA TYR A 369 15.73 14.94 25.37
C TYR A 369 16.89 14.19 24.72
N ARG A 370 17.15 14.47 23.44
CA ARG A 370 18.30 13.97 22.67
C ARG A 370 19.63 14.35 23.32
N ASP A 371 19.77 15.60 23.75
CA ASP A 371 20.96 16.12 24.42
C ASP A 371 21.15 15.55 25.82
N GLU A 372 20.10 15.13 26.52
CA GLU A 372 20.21 14.38 27.77
C GLU A 372 20.61 12.92 27.50
N LEU A 373 20.00 12.26 26.51
CA LEU A 373 20.33 10.89 26.14
C LEU A 373 21.78 10.74 25.66
N LEU A 374 22.26 11.64 24.78
CA LEU A 374 23.65 11.65 24.32
C LEU A 374 24.65 11.82 25.48
N LYS A 375 24.28 12.56 26.54
CA LYS A 375 25.10 12.68 27.76
C LYS A 375 25.08 11.41 28.60
N ALA A 376 23.93 10.75 28.71
CA ALA A 376 23.80 9.47 29.40
C ALA A 376 24.64 8.38 28.71
N ILE A 377 24.59 8.31 27.37
CA ILE A 377 25.42 7.38 26.57
C ILE A 377 26.92 7.66 26.75
N ALA A 378 27.31 8.94 26.86
CA ALA A 378 28.72 9.34 26.98
C ALA A 378 29.29 9.22 28.41
N ASP A 379 28.48 9.01 29.46
CA ASP A 379 28.95 8.87 30.84
C ASP A 379 29.09 7.39 31.22
N PRO A 380 30.31 6.84 31.40
CA PRO A 380 30.53 5.43 31.73
C PRO A 380 30.07 5.05 33.16
N ASN A 381 29.54 5.99 33.94
CA ASN A 381 28.94 5.74 35.25
C ASN A 381 27.40 5.68 35.20
N VAL A 382 26.79 5.89 34.04
CA VAL A 382 25.33 5.84 33.81
C VAL A 382 25.00 4.59 33.01
N ASP A 383 24.03 3.81 33.50
CA ASP A 383 23.37 2.80 32.67
C ASP A 383 22.40 3.53 31.73
N ALA A 384 22.83 3.74 30.49
CA ALA A 384 22.06 4.50 29.51
C ALA A 384 20.78 3.78 29.05
N PHE A 385 20.72 2.44 29.08
CA PHE A 385 19.50 1.67 28.81
C PHE A 385 18.49 1.85 29.94
N GLN A 386 18.92 1.69 31.20
CA GLN A 386 18.04 1.90 32.34
C GLN A 386 17.57 3.36 32.42
N TYR A 387 18.47 4.32 32.18
CA TYR A 387 18.12 5.74 32.11
C TYR A 387 17.02 6.02 31.08
N LEU A 388 17.11 5.45 29.87
CA LEU A 388 16.07 5.64 28.85
C LEU A 388 14.77 4.92 29.21
N ALA A 389 14.84 3.71 29.77
CA ALA A 389 13.66 2.98 30.24
C ALA A 389 12.90 3.75 31.35
N ASP A 390 13.63 4.28 32.33
CA ASP A 390 13.07 5.11 33.40
C ASP A 390 12.37 6.36 32.84
N LYS A 391 12.97 7.01 31.81
CA LYS A 391 12.36 8.16 31.11
C LYS A 391 11.09 7.77 30.34
N LEU A 392 11.10 6.64 29.64
CA LEU A 392 9.94 6.13 28.91
C LEU A 392 8.80 5.63 29.82
N MET A 393 9.05 5.56 31.14
CA MET A 393 8.04 5.33 32.18
C MET A 393 7.70 6.57 33.03
N ASP A 394 8.31 7.74 32.78
CA ASP A 394 7.95 8.99 33.47
C ASP A 394 6.69 9.62 32.83
N PRO A 395 5.57 9.78 33.56
CA PRO A 395 4.34 10.39 33.02
C PRO A 395 4.46 11.87 32.63
N ASN A 396 5.59 12.52 32.89
CA ASN A 396 5.92 13.90 32.50
C ASN A 396 6.90 13.95 31.30
N TYR A 397 7.50 12.83 30.91
CA TYR A 397 8.27 12.73 29.69
C TYR A 397 7.28 12.59 28.52
N GLU A 398 7.34 13.49 27.55
CA GLU A 398 6.41 13.43 26.42
C GLU A 398 6.58 12.12 25.66
N SER A 399 5.49 11.52 25.22
CA SER A 399 5.51 10.24 24.49
C SER A 399 6.01 9.03 25.29
N SER A 400 6.10 9.12 26.62
CA SER A 400 6.25 7.94 27.49
C SER A 400 5.03 7.02 27.44
N ILE A 401 5.17 5.79 27.92
CA ILE A 401 4.04 4.83 27.96
C ILE A 401 2.88 5.39 28.82
N PRO A 402 3.10 5.98 30.02
CA PRO A 402 2.02 6.61 30.78
C PRO A 402 1.47 7.92 30.18
N PHE A 403 2.16 8.52 29.20
CA PHE A 403 1.60 9.60 28.39
C PHE A 403 0.63 9.06 27.33
N TYR A 404 0.96 7.92 26.72
CA TYR A 404 0.08 7.25 25.74
C TYR A 404 -1.09 6.49 26.38
N ASP A 405 -0.95 5.91 27.57
CA ASP A 405 -2.05 5.31 28.37
C ASP A 405 -3.24 6.29 28.51
N LYS A 406 -2.94 7.57 28.81
CA LYS A 406 -3.94 8.64 28.87
C LYS A 406 -4.60 8.95 27.52
N LYS A 407 -3.85 8.83 26.41
CA LYS A 407 -4.41 9.00 25.06
C LYS A 407 -5.33 7.83 24.70
N LEU A 408 -4.89 6.59 24.94
CA LEU A 408 -5.69 5.39 24.71
C LEU A 408 -7.00 5.42 25.51
N ALA A 409 -6.96 5.86 26.77
CA ALA A 409 -8.17 6.08 27.57
C ALA A 409 -9.18 7.08 26.96
N ILE A 410 -8.70 8.08 26.20
CA ILE A 410 -9.56 9.06 25.50
C ILE A 410 -10.01 8.50 24.14
N GLN A 411 -9.15 7.74 23.45
CA GLN A 411 -9.54 7.05 22.22
C GLN A 411 -10.64 6.01 22.49
N LYS A 412 -10.55 5.25 23.59
CA LYS A 412 -11.62 4.33 24.02
C LYS A 412 -12.91 5.08 24.35
N GLN A 413 -12.85 6.26 24.98
CA GLN A 413 -14.03 7.11 25.16
C GLN A 413 -14.67 7.59 23.85
N PHE A 414 -13.89 7.78 22.78
CA PHE A 414 -14.46 8.03 21.45
C PHE A 414 -15.08 6.76 20.88
N ALA A 415 -14.37 5.63 20.90
CA ALA A 415 -14.86 4.35 20.42
C ALA A 415 -16.21 3.98 21.08
N ASP A 416 -16.25 3.95 22.41
CA ASP A 416 -17.46 3.68 23.22
C ASP A 416 -18.60 4.67 22.96
N LYS A 417 -18.29 5.96 22.71
CA LYS A 417 -19.31 7.00 22.42
C LYS A 417 -20.03 6.73 21.11
N TYR A 418 -19.32 6.19 20.11
CA TYR A 418 -19.84 5.95 18.77
C TYR A 418 -20.24 4.49 18.53
N GLY A 419 -20.01 3.59 19.48
CA GLY A 419 -20.32 2.16 19.35
C GLY A 419 -19.30 1.40 18.49
N LEU A 420 -18.06 1.88 18.46
CA LEU A 420 -16.94 1.34 17.69
C LEU A 420 -15.94 0.64 18.62
N ASP A 421 -15.15 -0.27 18.05
CA ASP A 421 -13.99 -0.87 18.73
C ASP A 421 -12.74 0.05 18.64
N LEU A 422 -11.83 -0.07 19.61
CA LEU A 422 -10.49 0.51 19.56
C LEU A 422 -9.46 -0.55 19.17
N VAL A 423 -8.94 -0.47 17.94
CA VAL A 423 -7.93 -1.40 17.41
C VAL A 423 -6.59 -0.69 17.16
N ALA A 424 -5.49 -1.42 17.26
CA ALA A 424 -4.15 -0.93 16.95
C ALA A 424 -3.75 -1.45 15.56
N TYR A 425 -3.34 -0.58 14.64
CA TYR A 425 -2.84 -1.04 13.32
C TYR A 425 -1.33 -1.33 13.35
N GLU A 426 -0.58 -0.54 14.13
CA GLU A 426 0.86 -0.65 14.36
C GLU A 426 1.19 -0.27 15.82
N GLY A 427 2.27 -0.81 16.37
CA GLY A 427 2.51 -0.66 17.81
C GLY A 427 3.90 -0.95 18.33
N GLY A 428 4.11 -0.53 19.57
CA GLY A 428 5.36 -0.68 20.31
C GLY A 428 6.32 0.49 20.18
N GLN A 429 7.59 0.20 19.95
CA GLN A 429 8.68 1.18 20.02
C GLN A 429 8.70 2.13 18.80
N HIS A 430 8.98 3.41 19.05
CA HIS A 430 9.27 4.39 18.00
C HIS A 430 10.31 5.40 18.48
N VAL A 431 11.35 4.93 19.17
CA VAL A 431 12.23 5.76 20.01
C VAL A 431 13.26 6.61 19.24
N HIS A 432 13.59 6.27 17.99
CA HIS A 432 14.79 6.80 17.32
C HIS A 432 14.59 7.99 16.41
N HIS A 433 13.53 8.05 15.58
CA HIS A 433 13.08 9.25 14.82
C HIS A 433 14.17 10.12 14.16
N ALA A 434 15.39 9.61 13.93
CA ALA A 434 16.55 10.43 13.58
C ALA A 434 16.47 10.98 12.16
N PHE A 435 15.72 10.29 11.28
CA PHE A 435 15.37 10.75 9.94
C PHE A 435 14.59 12.08 9.95
N GLY A 436 13.79 12.33 11.00
CA GLY A 436 13.04 13.57 11.17
C GLY A 436 13.88 14.76 11.66
N VAL A 437 15.14 14.53 12.06
CA VAL A 437 16.00 15.53 12.69
C VAL A 437 17.10 16.00 11.73
N ARG A 438 16.89 17.17 11.14
CA ARG A 438 17.76 17.75 10.10
C ARG A 438 19.16 18.14 10.60
N ASP A 439 19.32 18.45 11.89
CA ASP A 439 20.54 19.02 12.49
C ASP A 439 21.49 18.00 13.14
N LEU A 440 21.19 16.70 13.07
CA LEU A 440 22.06 15.64 13.60
C LEU A 440 23.41 15.56 12.86
N THR A 441 24.51 15.59 13.62
CA THR A 441 25.86 15.33 13.07
C THR A 441 26.01 13.86 12.66
N ALA A 442 26.93 13.56 11.75
CA ALA A 442 27.20 12.18 11.34
C ALA A 442 27.62 11.28 12.53
N GLU A 443 28.39 11.83 13.47
CA GLU A 443 28.78 11.17 14.72
C GLU A 443 27.58 10.86 15.62
N GLN A 444 26.68 11.83 15.83
CA GLN A 444 25.46 11.61 16.61
C GLN A 444 24.55 10.55 15.97
N LYS A 445 24.45 10.51 14.63
CA LYS A 445 23.66 9.48 13.92
C LYS A 445 24.20 8.08 14.16
N VAL A 446 25.52 7.90 14.16
CA VAL A 446 26.16 6.61 14.48
C VAL A 446 25.87 6.23 15.93
N ILE A 447 26.20 7.11 16.89
CA ILE A 447 26.01 6.86 18.34
C ILE A 447 24.57 6.49 18.67
N LEU A 448 23.59 7.25 18.16
CA LEU A 448 22.16 6.98 18.41
C LEU A 448 21.68 5.69 17.75
N THR A 449 22.23 5.32 16.59
CA THR A 449 21.82 4.10 15.90
C THR A 449 22.39 2.84 16.56
N GLU A 450 23.68 2.86 16.92
CA GLU A 450 24.34 1.77 17.66
C GLU A 450 23.63 1.56 19.01
N PHE A 451 23.47 2.63 19.79
CA PHE A 451 22.80 2.58 21.10
C PHE A 451 21.36 2.06 20.99
N MET A 452 20.56 2.56 20.04
CA MET A 452 19.16 2.12 19.93
C MET A 452 19.06 0.68 19.40
N GLY A 453 19.94 0.25 18.50
CA GLY A 453 19.97 -1.13 18.03
C GLY A 453 20.20 -2.13 19.16
N GLU A 454 21.12 -1.83 20.08
CA GLU A 454 21.33 -2.64 21.29
C GLU A 454 20.18 -2.49 22.31
N PHE A 455 19.70 -1.27 22.55
CA PHE A 455 18.59 -1.00 23.49
C PHE A 455 17.32 -1.76 23.09
N MET A 456 17.03 -1.85 21.79
CA MET A 456 15.87 -2.57 21.26
C MET A 456 15.87 -4.07 21.57
N ARG A 457 17.05 -4.65 21.82
CA ARG A 457 17.22 -6.06 22.16
C ARG A 457 17.47 -6.29 23.67
N SER A 458 17.34 -5.24 24.48
CA SER A 458 17.62 -5.28 25.91
C SER A 458 16.44 -5.83 26.74
N PRO A 459 16.67 -6.38 27.95
CA PRO A 459 15.61 -6.71 28.90
C PRO A 459 14.73 -5.49 29.26
N GLN A 460 15.32 -4.29 29.32
CA GLN A 460 14.57 -3.05 29.57
C GLN A 460 13.51 -2.77 28.49
N MET A 461 13.77 -3.15 27.23
CA MET A 461 12.76 -3.05 26.18
C MET A 461 11.62 -4.06 26.39
N ALA A 462 11.90 -5.26 26.88
CA ALA A 462 10.85 -6.20 27.26
C ALA A 462 9.97 -5.63 28.39
N ASP A 463 10.56 -5.04 29.44
CA ASP A 463 9.82 -4.39 30.53
C ASP A 463 8.92 -3.25 30.02
N LEU A 464 9.40 -2.45 29.06
CA LEU A 464 8.59 -1.43 28.38
C LEU A 464 7.45 -2.05 27.55
N TYR A 465 7.69 -3.14 26.84
CA TYR A 465 6.64 -3.84 26.10
C TYR A 465 5.59 -4.47 27.01
N GLN A 466 5.95 -4.98 28.20
CA GLN A 466 4.99 -5.41 29.22
C GLN A 466 4.12 -4.23 29.68
N ALA A 467 4.72 -3.07 29.96
CA ALA A 467 3.96 -1.87 30.36
C ALA A 467 3.03 -1.35 29.24
N SER A 468 3.45 -1.45 27.99
CA SER A 468 2.65 -1.10 26.81
C SER A 468 1.50 -2.09 26.60
N TRP A 469 1.75 -3.40 26.74
CA TRP A 469 0.74 -4.46 26.72
C TRP A 469 -0.28 -4.27 27.84
N ASP A 470 0.16 -4.05 29.08
CA ASP A 470 -0.70 -3.76 30.23
C ASP A 470 -1.55 -2.50 30.02
N SER A 471 -1.06 -1.53 29.26
CA SER A 471 -1.86 -0.37 28.83
C SER A 471 -2.88 -0.73 27.77
N TRP A 472 -2.51 -1.54 26.77
CA TRP A 472 -3.40 -1.98 25.71
C TRP A 472 -4.57 -2.81 26.26
N MET A 473 -4.29 -3.79 27.11
CA MET A 473 -5.29 -4.69 27.73
C MET A 473 -6.33 -3.99 28.63
N LYS A 474 -6.20 -2.68 28.90
CA LYS A 474 -7.23 -1.88 29.60
C LYS A 474 -8.24 -1.22 28.66
N TYR A 475 -7.87 -1.01 27.40
CA TYR A 475 -8.54 -0.03 26.52
C TYR A 475 -8.80 -0.54 25.11
N GLY A 476 -7.95 -1.40 24.57
CA GLY A 476 -8.08 -1.95 23.22
C GLY A 476 -9.02 -3.15 23.20
N ASP A 477 -9.75 -3.28 22.09
CA ASP A 477 -10.75 -4.34 21.87
C ASP A 477 -10.24 -5.40 20.86
N GLY A 478 -8.97 -5.34 20.48
CA GLY A 478 -8.35 -6.23 19.48
C GLY A 478 -6.87 -6.55 19.73
N PRO A 479 -6.15 -7.14 18.75
CA PRO A 479 -4.77 -7.59 18.92
C PRO A 479 -3.78 -6.45 19.26
N TYR A 480 -2.74 -6.76 20.04
CA TYR A 480 -1.63 -5.84 20.26
C TYR A 480 -0.63 -5.92 19.10
N MET A 481 -0.85 -5.09 18.07
CA MET A 481 -0.09 -5.15 16.82
C MET A 481 1.38 -4.72 16.97
N GLN A 482 2.25 -5.43 16.25
CA GLN A 482 3.68 -5.12 16.10
C GLN A 482 3.95 -4.37 14.79
N PHE A 483 4.87 -3.41 14.84
CA PHE A 483 5.20 -2.54 13.70
C PHE A 483 5.67 -3.27 12.43
N LEU A 484 6.50 -4.31 12.56
CA LEU A 484 7.00 -5.16 11.46
C LEU A 484 7.34 -6.57 11.98
N ASP A 485 7.36 -7.54 11.07
CA ASP A 485 7.69 -8.94 11.32
C ASP A 485 9.22 -9.21 11.39
N ILE A 486 9.86 -9.51 10.26
CA ILE A 486 11.26 -9.96 10.16
C ILE A 486 12.04 -8.99 9.27
N THR A 487 12.75 -8.04 9.88
CA THR A 487 13.57 -7.09 9.12
C THR A 487 14.78 -6.61 9.90
N MET A 488 15.86 -6.32 9.15
CA MET A 488 17.12 -5.86 9.71
C MET A 488 17.01 -4.43 10.25
N ASN A 489 17.74 -4.18 11.34
CA ASN A 489 17.83 -2.87 11.98
C ASN A 489 18.37 -1.79 11.02
N SER A 490 17.58 -0.74 10.77
CA SER A 490 17.99 0.35 9.88
C SER A 490 18.40 1.63 10.61
N VAL A 491 19.28 2.42 9.99
CA VAL A 491 19.68 3.77 10.45
C VAL A 491 18.53 4.79 10.48
N ASN A 492 17.33 4.40 10.03
CA ASN A 492 16.12 5.22 10.04
C ASN A 492 15.12 4.77 11.12
N GLY A 493 15.47 3.79 11.97
CA GLY A 493 14.58 3.27 13.01
C GLY A 493 13.52 2.31 12.48
N MET A 494 13.80 1.59 11.39
CA MET A 494 12.98 0.45 10.94
C MET A 494 13.52 -0.82 11.58
N TRP A 495 12.63 -1.56 12.24
CA TRP A 495 12.97 -2.63 13.18
C TRP A 495 11.87 -3.67 13.26
N GLY A 496 12.16 -4.91 12.91
CA GLY A 496 11.22 -6.03 13.05
C GLY A 496 10.95 -6.38 14.51
N LEU A 497 10.05 -7.33 14.75
CA LEU A 497 10.08 -8.12 15.97
C LEU A 497 11.35 -8.99 16.00
N TYR A 498 11.70 -9.54 14.83
CA TYR A 498 12.84 -10.42 14.59
C TYR A 498 13.79 -9.82 13.54
N GLU A 499 15.09 -10.12 13.64
CA GLU A 499 16.08 -9.81 12.60
C GLU A 499 16.30 -10.98 11.61
N SER A 500 15.86 -12.19 11.95
CA SER A 500 15.79 -13.36 11.06
C SER A 500 14.76 -14.39 11.55
N THR A 501 14.48 -15.43 10.77
CA THR A 501 13.57 -16.54 11.13
C THR A 501 14.08 -17.45 12.26
N THR A 502 15.25 -17.14 12.85
CA THR A 502 15.83 -17.85 13.99
C THR A 502 16.24 -16.89 15.11
N ASP A 503 15.86 -15.62 14.99
CA ASP A 503 16.22 -14.58 15.94
C ASP A 503 15.31 -14.62 17.17
N HIS A 504 15.90 -14.44 18.35
CA HIS A 504 15.18 -14.30 19.61
C HIS A 504 15.76 -13.15 20.43
N SER A 505 14.88 -12.46 21.15
CA SER A 505 15.20 -11.31 21.99
C SER A 505 14.30 -11.32 23.22
N PRO A 506 14.70 -10.70 24.34
CA PRO A 506 13.84 -10.57 25.53
C PRO A 506 12.45 -10.00 25.23
N ARG A 507 12.31 -9.19 24.16
CA ARG A 507 11.05 -8.63 23.66
C ARG A 507 10.21 -9.67 22.91
N SER A 508 10.80 -10.49 22.03
CA SER A 508 10.05 -11.54 21.31
C SER A 508 9.64 -12.64 22.27
N ASP A 509 10.55 -13.14 23.10
CA ASP A 509 10.29 -14.16 24.12
C ASP A 509 9.13 -13.76 25.05
N LEU A 510 9.04 -12.47 25.39
CA LEU A 510 7.94 -11.91 26.17
C LEU A 510 6.61 -11.93 25.39
N LEU A 511 6.60 -11.50 24.13
CA LEU A 511 5.38 -11.42 23.32
C LEU A 511 4.86 -12.82 22.92
N GLU A 512 5.75 -13.75 22.58
CA GLU A 512 5.45 -15.17 22.37
C GLU A 512 4.77 -15.75 23.63
N LYS A 513 5.37 -15.52 24.80
CA LYS A 513 4.81 -15.95 26.08
C LYS A 513 3.44 -15.31 26.36
N LEU A 514 3.28 -14.01 26.15
CA LEU A 514 2.01 -13.31 26.34
C LEU A 514 0.92 -13.82 25.40
N ASN A 515 1.26 -14.15 24.15
CA ASN A 515 0.34 -14.74 23.18
C ASN A 515 -0.11 -16.16 23.62
N ALA A 516 0.80 -16.96 24.18
CA ALA A 516 0.51 -18.31 24.65
C ALA A 516 -0.21 -18.38 26.01
N GLU A 517 0.00 -17.41 26.92
CA GLU A 517 -0.58 -17.40 28.27
C GLU A 517 -1.84 -16.55 28.43
N THR A 518 -2.11 -15.59 27.54
CA THR A 518 -3.29 -14.71 27.63
C THR A 518 -4.54 -15.44 27.17
N ALA A 519 -5.64 -15.29 27.92
CA ALA A 519 -6.93 -15.83 27.51
C ALA A 519 -7.41 -15.18 26.20
N ALA A 520 -7.83 -16.00 25.24
CA ALA A 520 -8.41 -15.55 23.99
C ALA A 520 -9.60 -14.60 24.24
N TRP A 521 -9.65 -13.49 23.50
CA TRP A 521 -10.82 -12.60 23.48
C TRP A 521 -11.79 -12.93 22.33
N TRP A 522 -11.44 -13.90 21.48
CA TRP A 522 -12.04 -14.10 20.15
C TRP A 522 -13.05 -15.27 20.01
N ASP A 523 -12.95 -16.39 20.73
CA ASP A 523 -13.99 -17.45 20.71
C ASP A 523 -13.96 -18.41 21.93
N GLU A 524 -15.04 -19.21 22.08
CA GLU A 524 -15.11 -20.37 23.00
C GLU A 524 -14.68 -21.71 22.35
N ASP A 525 -14.53 -21.75 21.02
CA ASP A 525 -14.23 -22.96 20.23
C ASP A 525 -12.74 -23.37 20.23
N GLY A 526 -11.91 -22.57 20.89
CA GLY A 526 -10.49 -22.85 21.10
C GLY A 526 -9.60 -22.40 19.94
N GLY A 527 -10.05 -21.44 19.14
CA GLY A 527 -9.27 -20.87 18.04
C GLY A 527 -9.05 -21.80 16.85
N GLN A 528 -9.96 -22.75 16.57
CA GLN A 528 -9.82 -23.70 15.45
C GLN A 528 -9.60 -23.01 14.09
N ARG A 529 -10.24 -21.86 13.86
CA ARG A 529 -10.02 -21.08 12.63
C ARG A 529 -8.59 -20.57 12.47
N TYR A 530 -7.88 -20.36 13.59
CA TYR A 530 -6.49 -19.89 13.65
C TYR A 530 -5.46 -21.03 13.70
N GLN A 531 -5.85 -22.25 13.31
CA GLN A 531 -4.94 -23.37 13.15
C GLN A 531 -4.31 -23.36 11.75
N HIS A 532 -3.05 -23.76 11.69
CA HIS A 532 -2.30 -24.00 10.45
C HIS A 532 -2.47 -25.46 10.01
N GLY A 533 -2.31 -25.73 8.71
CA GLY A 533 -2.12 -27.09 8.21
C GLY A 533 -0.70 -27.61 8.45
N VAL A 534 -0.41 -28.80 7.91
CA VAL A 534 0.87 -29.50 8.10
C VAL A 534 1.67 -29.64 6.80
N ILE A 535 2.99 -29.67 6.94
CA ILE A 535 3.91 -30.06 5.85
C ILE A 535 4.54 -31.38 6.25
N GLU A 536 4.02 -32.48 5.71
CA GLU A 536 4.43 -33.84 6.04
C GLU A 536 5.19 -34.47 4.88
N ARG A 537 6.26 -35.21 5.23
CA ARG A 537 7.19 -35.83 4.29
C ARG A 537 7.35 -37.30 4.62
N GLY A 538 7.01 -38.16 3.66
CA GLY A 538 7.26 -39.60 3.70
C GLY A 538 8.72 -39.95 3.48
N THR A 539 8.98 -41.22 3.15
CA THR A 539 10.32 -41.80 3.12
C THR A 539 10.68 -42.33 1.72
N GLU A 540 11.31 -43.51 1.66
CA GLU A 540 11.74 -44.20 0.44
C GLU A 540 11.08 -45.60 0.36
N GLY A 541 9.91 -45.74 0.99
CA GLY A 541 9.01 -46.88 0.88
C GLY A 541 7.64 -46.59 1.51
N ASP A 542 6.67 -47.45 1.22
CA ASP A 542 5.23 -47.21 1.37
C ASP A 542 4.81 -46.57 2.72
N ASP A 543 4.43 -45.30 2.67
CA ASP A 543 3.99 -44.47 3.79
C ASP A 543 2.48 -44.14 3.74
N SER A 544 1.96 -43.57 4.82
CA SER A 544 0.56 -43.12 4.92
C SER A 544 0.49 -41.74 5.57
N LEU A 545 0.18 -40.74 4.75
CA LEU A 545 0.18 -39.33 5.08
C LEU A 545 -1.27 -38.86 5.26
N ILE A 546 -1.55 -38.14 6.35
CA ILE A 546 -2.90 -37.73 6.73
C ILE A 546 -2.90 -36.22 6.97
N GLY A 547 -3.77 -35.52 6.25
CA GLY A 547 -3.96 -34.07 6.38
C GLY A 547 -4.84 -33.66 7.55
N THR A 548 -4.93 -32.34 7.73
CA THR A 548 -5.83 -31.61 8.61
C THR A 548 -7.01 -31.02 7.81
N ASP A 549 -7.89 -30.26 8.48
CA ASP A 549 -8.93 -29.48 7.79
C ASP A 549 -8.43 -28.08 7.33
N LYS A 550 -7.11 -27.89 7.25
CA LYS A 550 -6.41 -26.67 6.83
C LYS A 550 -5.44 -26.99 5.69
N ILE A 551 -4.93 -25.97 4.99
CA ILE A 551 -4.04 -26.13 3.82
C ILE A 551 -2.80 -26.94 4.21
N ASP A 552 -2.72 -28.18 3.75
CA ASP A 552 -1.58 -29.06 3.97
C ASP A 552 -0.71 -29.21 2.72
N TYR A 553 0.53 -29.62 2.93
CA TYR A 553 1.42 -30.12 1.87
C TYR A 553 1.92 -31.52 2.22
N LEU A 554 1.48 -32.53 1.46
CA LEU A 554 1.79 -33.93 1.71
C LEU A 554 2.71 -34.45 0.60
N LEU A 555 3.91 -34.87 0.98
CA LEU A 555 4.97 -35.26 0.04
C LEU A 555 5.36 -36.71 0.31
N GLY A 556 5.12 -37.63 -0.63
CA GLY A 556 5.39 -39.06 -0.46
C GLY A 556 6.88 -39.37 -0.44
N GLY A 557 7.55 -39.08 -1.57
CA GLY A 557 8.98 -39.27 -1.75
C GLY A 557 9.24 -40.41 -2.72
N GLY A 558 9.33 -41.64 -2.22
CA GLY A 558 9.30 -42.82 -3.07
C GLY A 558 8.71 -44.02 -2.35
N GLY A 559 7.93 -44.85 -3.05
CA GLY A 559 7.12 -45.91 -2.44
C GLY A 559 5.75 -46.03 -3.14
N ASP A 560 4.87 -46.91 -2.67
CA ASP A 560 3.46 -46.93 -3.12
C ASP A 560 2.57 -46.24 -2.06
N ASP A 561 2.63 -44.90 -1.98
CA ASP A 561 2.17 -44.10 -0.83
C ASP A 561 0.64 -43.87 -0.80
N ALA A 562 0.16 -43.44 0.37
CA ALA A 562 -1.25 -43.28 0.68
C ALA A 562 -1.57 -41.94 1.34
N PHE A 563 -2.24 -41.06 0.61
CA PHE A 563 -2.62 -39.73 1.08
C PHE A 563 -4.08 -39.72 1.51
N THR A 564 -4.37 -39.20 2.70
CA THR A 564 -5.74 -38.92 3.18
C THR A 564 -5.82 -37.42 3.53
N PRO A 565 -6.00 -36.53 2.53
CA PRO A 565 -6.22 -35.11 2.79
C PRO A 565 -7.51 -34.87 3.57
N GLY A 566 -7.56 -33.78 4.36
CA GLY A 566 -8.79 -33.33 5.00
C GLY A 566 -9.52 -32.31 4.12
N LYS A 567 -10.06 -31.24 4.72
CA LYS A 567 -10.87 -30.22 4.01
C LYS A 567 -10.11 -29.01 3.46
N GLY A 568 -8.80 -28.90 3.70
CA GLY A 568 -7.99 -27.77 3.23
C GLY A 568 -7.86 -27.70 1.70
N ASP A 569 -7.31 -26.60 1.19
CA ASP A 569 -6.88 -26.53 -0.21
C ASP A 569 -5.44 -27.08 -0.34
N ASP A 570 -5.30 -28.41 -0.37
CA ASP A 570 -4.02 -29.10 -0.13
C ASP A 570 -3.16 -29.32 -1.39
N GLY A 571 -1.85 -29.24 -1.21
CA GLY A 571 -0.85 -29.67 -2.19
C GLY A 571 -0.37 -31.10 -1.93
N ILE A 572 -0.35 -31.95 -2.96
CA ILE A 572 0.10 -33.34 -2.84
C ILE A 572 1.09 -33.68 -3.96
N ASN A 573 2.27 -34.18 -3.58
CA ASN A 573 3.26 -34.73 -4.50
C ASN A 573 3.56 -36.18 -4.09
N GLY A 574 3.20 -37.17 -4.93
CA GLY A 574 3.48 -38.58 -4.66
C GLY A 574 4.97 -38.88 -4.72
N GLY A 575 5.59 -38.59 -5.86
CA GLY A 575 7.02 -38.77 -6.11
C GLY A 575 7.30 -39.99 -7.00
N ASP A 576 8.23 -40.85 -6.57
CA ASP A 576 8.63 -42.06 -7.30
C ASP A 576 7.81 -43.29 -6.84
N GLY A 577 6.68 -43.59 -7.50
CA GLY A 577 5.76 -44.60 -6.98
C GLY A 577 4.62 -45.12 -7.86
N ILE A 578 3.65 -45.75 -7.17
CA ILE A 578 2.25 -45.83 -7.60
C ILE A 578 1.40 -45.30 -6.44
N ASP A 579 1.13 -44.01 -6.49
CA ASP A 579 0.63 -43.25 -5.36
C ASP A 579 -0.89 -43.08 -5.40
N ARG A 580 -1.53 -43.06 -4.22
CA ARG A 580 -3.00 -42.98 -4.12
C ARG A 580 -3.50 -41.90 -3.16
N VAL A 581 -4.46 -41.11 -3.63
CA VAL A 581 -5.24 -40.17 -2.80
C VAL A 581 -6.58 -40.79 -2.43
N ILE A 582 -6.89 -40.78 -1.12
CA ILE A 582 -8.08 -41.35 -0.51
C ILE A 582 -9.00 -40.22 -0.07
N LEU A 583 -10.15 -40.11 -0.73
CA LEU A 583 -11.11 -39.02 -0.63
C LEU A 583 -12.34 -39.46 0.17
N SER A 584 -12.87 -38.54 0.98
CA SER A 584 -13.89 -38.87 1.97
C SER A 584 -15.27 -39.10 1.36
N GLU A 585 -15.55 -38.45 0.22
CA GLU A 585 -16.86 -38.40 -0.43
C GLU A 585 -16.96 -39.19 -1.75
N ALA A 586 -18.16 -39.21 -2.33
CA ALA A 586 -18.44 -39.95 -3.57
C ALA A 586 -17.88 -39.26 -4.83
N ILE A 587 -17.30 -40.07 -5.73
CA ILE A 587 -16.70 -39.68 -7.03
C ILE A 587 -17.52 -38.69 -7.89
N GLY A 588 -18.86 -38.72 -7.81
CA GLY A 588 -19.73 -37.82 -8.56
C GLY A 588 -19.68 -36.35 -8.10
N LEU A 589 -19.17 -36.09 -6.90
CA LEU A 589 -19.09 -34.77 -6.28
C LEU A 589 -17.79 -34.02 -6.59
N TYR A 590 -16.81 -34.69 -7.23
CA TYR A 590 -15.53 -34.08 -7.58
C TYR A 590 -15.41 -33.78 -9.09
N THR A 591 -14.65 -32.73 -9.39
CA THR A 591 -14.21 -32.33 -10.73
C THR A 591 -12.69 -32.32 -10.78
N LEU A 592 -12.12 -32.95 -11.82
CA LEU A 592 -10.67 -32.96 -12.07
C LEU A 592 -10.38 -32.16 -13.34
N VAL A 593 -9.39 -31.28 -13.29
CA VAL A 593 -8.89 -30.47 -14.41
C VAL A 593 -7.37 -30.64 -14.46
N ALA A 594 -6.80 -30.82 -15.65
CA ALA A 594 -5.34 -30.85 -15.81
C ALA A 594 -4.78 -29.42 -15.66
N GLU A 595 -3.73 -29.26 -14.86
CA GLU A 595 -3.13 -27.96 -14.53
C GLU A 595 -1.62 -28.14 -14.30
N GLY A 596 -0.80 -27.41 -15.06
CA GLY A 596 0.65 -27.60 -15.06
C GLY A 596 1.04 -29.04 -15.42
N GLU A 597 1.97 -29.61 -14.65
CA GLU A 597 2.38 -31.02 -14.73
C GLU A 597 1.45 -31.98 -13.97
N GLY A 598 0.38 -31.46 -13.34
CA GLY A 598 -0.51 -32.20 -12.45
C GLY A 598 -2.00 -32.01 -12.74
N TYR A 599 -2.80 -32.16 -11.69
CA TYR A 599 -4.25 -32.02 -11.76
C TYR A 599 -4.82 -31.27 -10.55
N ARG A 600 -5.79 -30.39 -10.80
CA ARG A 600 -6.66 -29.79 -9.79
C ARG A 600 -7.91 -30.64 -9.59
N LEU A 601 -8.10 -31.16 -8.39
CA LEU A 601 -9.28 -31.91 -7.97
C LEU A 601 -10.11 -31.07 -6.98
N THR A 602 -11.24 -30.53 -7.40
CA THR A 602 -12.15 -29.76 -6.53
C THR A 602 -13.37 -30.59 -6.13
N GLY A 603 -13.80 -30.51 -4.87
CA GLY A 603 -15.00 -31.19 -4.37
C GLY A 603 -15.43 -30.71 -2.97
N PRO A 604 -16.21 -31.52 -2.22
CA PRO A 604 -16.74 -31.14 -0.90
C PRO A 604 -15.67 -30.92 0.18
N ASP A 605 -14.50 -31.53 0.01
CA ASP A 605 -13.36 -31.47 0.93
C ASP A 605 -12.31 -30.43 0.45
N GLY A 606 -12.73 -29.34 -0.19
CA GLY A 606 -11.83 -28.35 -0.78
C GLY A 606 -11.24 -28.76 -2.13
N THR A 607 -10.15 -28.09 -2.52
CA THR A 607 -9.41 -28.30 -3.76
C THR A 607 -8.04 -28.92 -3.49
N LYS A 608 -7.71 -30.01 -4.17
CA LYS A 608 -6.40 -30.66 -4.08
C LYS A 608 -5.60 -30.41 -5.35
N TYR A 609 -4.36 -29.96 -5.25
CA TYR A 609 -3.42 -29.95 -6.36
C TYR A 609 -2.54 -31.21 -6.29
N LEU A 610 -2.58 -32.02 -7.35
CA LEU A 610 -2.04 -33.38 -7.36
C LEU A 610 -0.95 -33.53 -8.42
N VAL A 611 0.28 -33.81 -7.99
CA VAL A 611 1.44 -34.10 -8.85
C VAL A 611 1.98 -35.49 -8.50
N GLY A 612 2.38 -36.27 -9.50
CA GLY A 612 2.89 -37.64 -9.29
C GLY A 612 1.90 -38.55 -8.56
N ILE A 613 0.60 -38.49 -8.89
CA ILE A 613 -0.44 -39.35 -8.32
C ILE A 613 -1.06 -40.18 -9.43
N GLU A 614 -0.99 -41.51 -9.33
CA GLU A 614 -1.59 -42.43 -10.32
C GLU A 614 -3.04 -42.78 -10.00
N LEU A 615 -3.41 -42.82 -8.71
CA LEU A 615 -4.64 -43.45 -8.24
C LEU A 615 -5.53 -42.53 -7.39
N LEU A 616 -6.82 -42.48 -7.70
CA LEU A 616 -7.85 -41.87 -6.86
C LEU A 616 -8.78 -42.94 -6.26
N GLN A 617 -8.96 -42.90 -4.94
CA GLN A 617 -9.90 -43.76 -4.21
C GLN A 617 -10.96 -42.90 -3.52
N PHE A 618 -12.23 -43.20 -3.75
CA PHE A 618 -13.38 -42.47 -3.19
C PHE A 618 -14.12 -43.30 -2.12
N ALA A 619 -14.99 -42.67 -1.33
CA ALA A 619 -15.74 -43.23 -0.21
C ALA A 619 -16.12 -44.74 -0.32
N GLY A 620 -15.29 -45.61 0.27
CA GLY A 620 -15.52 -47.07 0.31
C GLY A 620 -15.46 -47.80 -1.05
N GLY A 621 -15.07 -47.12 -2.13
CA GLY A 621 -14.89 -47.67 -3.47
C GLY A 621 -13.48 -48.26 -3.70
N PRO A 622 -13.25 -48.91 -4.86
CA PRO A 622 -11.91 -49.25 -5.31
C PRO A 622 -11.15 -47.99 -5.75
N ALA A 623 -9.83 -48.09 -5.85
CA ALA A 623 -9.01 -47.09 -6.52
C ALA A 623 -9.17 -47.16 -8.05
N PHE A 624 -9.04 -46.01 -8.72
CA PHE A 624 -9.10 -45.85 -10.17
C PHE A 624 -7.89 -45.05 -10.66
N ASP A 625 -7.46 -45.33 -11.89
CA ASP A 625 -6.43 -44.57 -12.59
C ASP A 625 -6.90 -43.12 -12.84
N ILE A 626 -6.08 -42.13 -12.46
CA ILE A 626 -6.40 -40.70 -12.56
C ILE A 626 -6.59 -40.25 -14.01
N ALA A 627 -5.81 -40.80 -14.95
CA ALA A 627 -5.92 -40.47 -16.37
C ALA A 627 -7.21 -41.03 -16.96
N GLU A 628 -7.64 -42.23 -16.53
CA GLU A 628 -8.95 -42.76 -16.89
C GLU A 628 -10.11 -41.89 -16.35
N PHE A 629 -9.95 -41.24 -15.18
CA PHE A 629 -10.94 -40.29 -14.68
C PHE A 629 -11.03 -39.02 -15.54
N ALA A 630 -9.87 -38.43 -15.88
CA ALA A 630 -9.79 -37.24 -16.73
C ALA A 630 -10.45 -37.48 -18.11
N ASP A 631 -10.07 -38.58 -18.79
CA ASP A 631 -10.62 -38.96 -20.10
C ASP A 631 -12.14 -39.15 -20.07
N ARG A 632 -12.66 -39.80 -19.01
CA ARG A 632 -14.10 -40.08 -18.87
C ARG A 632 -14.94 -38.82 -18.63
N ARG A 633 -14.40 -37.80 -17.96
CA ARG A 633 -15.06 -36.49 -17.79
C ARG A 633 -14.96 -35.64 -19.06
N ALA A 634 -13.81 -35.61 -19.74
CA ALA A 634 -13.64 -34.92 -21.02
C ALA A 634 -14.59 -35.48 -22.10
N ALA A 635 -14.81 -36.80 -22.13
CA ALA A 635 -15.77 -37.45 -23.01
C ALA A 635 -17.26 -37.15 -22.69
N ALA A 636 -17.55 -36.55 -21.53
CA ALA A 636 -18.90 -36.18 -21.07
C ALA A 636 -19.19 -34.67 -21.20
N GLY A 637 -18.38 -33.95 -21.99
CA GLY A 637 -18.33 -32.49 -22.03
C GLY A 637 -19.64 -31.73 -22.28
N GLU A 638 -19.71 -30.53 -21.68
CA GLU A 638 -20.57 -29.39 -22.00
C GLU A 638 -22.03 -29.69 -22.40
N GLY A 639 -22.93 -29.73 -21.40
CA GLY A 639 -24.36 -29.52 -21.66
C GLY A 639 -25.33 -30.55 -21.08
N SER A 640 -25.16 -31.00 -19.83
CA SER A 640 -26.31 -31.51 -19.06
C SER A 640 -26.16 -31.32 -17.55
N GLY A 641 -26.77 -30.26 -17.03
CA GLY A 641 -27.25 -30.28 -15.65
C GLY A 641 -28.47 -31.20 -15.57
N GLY A 642 -28.30 -32.39 -15.00
CA GLY A 642 -29.38 -33.34 -14.76
C GLY A 642 -28.95 -34.81 -14.79
N ASP A 643 -29.16 -35.50 -13.66
CA ASP A 643 -29.15 -36.95 -13.45
C ASP A 643 -28.55 -37.85 -14.55
N THR A 644 -27.31 -38.30 -14.34
CA THR A 644 -26.79 -39.53 -14.98
C THR A 644 -26.36 -40.56 -13.94
N GLN A 645 -27.35 -41.36 -13.51
CA GLN A 645 -27.14 -42.56 -12.70
C GLN A 645 -26.25 -43.56 -13.48
N MET A 646 -25.12 -43.98 -12.89
CA MET A 646 -24.21 -44.94 -13.53
C MET A 646 -24.90 -46.27 -13.84
N PRO A 647 -24.55 -46.95 -14.95
CA PRO A 647 -25.02 -48.30 -15.23
C PRO A 647 -24.40 -49.30 -14.23
N PRO A 648 -25.17 -50.29 -13.74
CA PRO A 648 -24.67 -51.26 -12.77
C PRO A 648 -23.68 -52.26 -13.39
N PRO A 649 -22.80 -52.89 -12.58
CA PRO A 649 -21.93 -53.97 -13.05
C PRO A 649 -22.73 -55.21 -13.49
N PRO A 650 -22.18 -56.06 -14.38
CA PRO A 650 -22.92 -57.18 -14.99
C PRO A 650 -23.28 -58.29 -13.98
N ASP A 651 -24.53 -58.76 -14.07
CA ASP A 651 -25.14 -59.70 -13.12
C ASP A 651 -24.40 -61.05 -12.93
N PRO A 652 -24.23 -61.51 -11.68
CA PRO A 652 -24.02 -62.93 -11.37
C PRO A 652 -25.34 -63.73 -11.50
N LYS A 653 -25.23 -65.01 -11.90
CA LYS A 653 -26.38 -65.87 -12.26
C LYS A 653 -27.33 -66.17 -11.07
N PRO A 654 -28.65 -66.33 -11.32
CA PRO A 654 -29.67 -66.69 -10.32
C PRO A 654 -29.77 -68.24 -10.14
N GLU A 655 -30.44 -68.88 -9.19
CA GLU A 655 -31.58 -68.67 -8.25
C GLU A 655 -31.32 -69.49 -6.93
N PRO A 656 -32.22 -69.68 -5.90
CA PRO A 656 -33.62 -69.25 -5.72
C PRO A 656 -34.06 -68.68 -4.34
N LYS A 657 -35.25 -68.06 -4.33
CA LYS A 657 -36.14 -67.75 -3.18
C LYS A 657 -37.24 -68.86 -3.05
N PRO A 658 -37.97 -69.08 -1.92
CA PRO A 658 -38.91 -68.09 -1.36
C PRO A 658 -39.29 -68.11 0.16
N GLU A 659 -39.65 -66.91 0.67
CA GLU A 659 -40.86 -66.55 1.49
C GLU A 659 -41.18 -67.16 2.89
N PRO A 660 -42.07 -66.55 3.72
CA PRO A 660 -42.75 -65.22 3.65
C PRO A 660 -42.68 -64.36 4.95
N GLU A 661 -43.34 -63.18 4.92
CA GLU A 661 -43.55 -62.18 6.01
C GLU A 661 -44.57 -62.62 7.10
N PRO A 662 -44.75 -61.84 8.19
CA PRO A 662 -45.84 -60.83 8.19
C PRO A 662 -45.63 -59.54 9.04
N GLU A 663 -46.40 -58.48 8.71
CA GLU A 663 -46.66 -57.25 9.50
C GLU A 663 -47.81 -57.46 10.54
N PRO A 664 -48.45 -56.42 11.17
CA PRO A 664 -48.05 -55.04 11.57
C PRO A 664 -48.40 -54.65 13.06
N GLU A 665 -47.92 -53.47 13.52
CA GLU A 665 -48.48 -52.44 14.49
C GLU A 665 -49.28 -52.81 15.81
N PRO A 666 -49.43 -51.92 16.85
CA PRO A 666 -49.62 -50.44 16.79
C PRO A 666 -49.11 -49.51 17.96
N GLU A 667 -49.34 -48.20 17.75
CA GLU A 667 -49.40 -47.01 18.66
C GLU A 667 -50.30 -47.16 19.93
N PRO A 668 -50.21 -46.34 21.03
CA PRO A 668 -50.53 -44.87 21.00
C PRO A 668 -49.95 -43.88 22.07
N GLY A 669 -49.99 -42.57 21.76
CA GLY A 669 -50.88 -41.62 22.51
C GLY A 669 -50.35 -40.44 23.37
N ASP A 670 -50.82 -39.22 23.03
CA ASP A 670 -51.08 -37.98 23.83
C ASP A 670 -49.95 -37.21 24.58
N GLY A 671 -49.90 -35.86 24.61
CA GLY A 671 -50.66 -34.84 23.86
C GLY A 671 -50.60 -33.38 24.39
N ASN A 672 -51.05 -32.43 23.54
CA ASN A 672 -51.77 -31.16 23.84
C ASN A 672 -51.05 -29.80 24.14
N THR A 673 -51.11 -28.88 23.14
CA THR A 673 -51.44 -27.40 23.17
C THR A 673 -50.71 -26.39 24.09
N GLY A 674 -50.50 -25.10 23.72
CA GLY A 674 -50.81 -24.36 22.48
C GLY A 674 -51.27 -22.90 22.69
N GLY A 675 -50.77 -21.95 21.87
CA GLY A 675 -51.22 -20.53 21.76
C GLY A 675 -50.81 -19.56 22.89
N GLY A 676 -50.68 -18.24 22.70
CA GLY A 676 -50.78 -17.42 21.48
C GLY A 676 -51.37 -16.00 21.74
N ASN A 677 -50.81 -14.98 21.05
CA ASN A 677 -51.43 -13.70 20.63
C ASN A 677 -51.26 -12.38 21.47
N SER A 678 -50.63 -11.39 20.78
CA SER A 678 -51.03 -9.98 20.54
C SER A 678 -51.14 -8.89 21.63
N GLY A 679 -50.54 -7.73 21.31
CA GLY A 679 -51.03 -6.36 21.58
C GLY A 679 -50.67 -5.75 22.95
N GLY A 680 -50.43 -4.44 23.09
CA GLY A 680 -50.45 -3.34 22.11
C GLY A 680 -50.76 -2.00 22.80
N ASP A 681 -50.10 -0.92 22.35
CA ASP A 681 -50.37 0.51 22.60
C ASP A 681 -50.31 1.11 24.03
N GLY A 682 -49.75 2.33 24.12
CA GLY A 682 -50.61 3.45 24.58
C GLY A 682 -50.16 4.39 25.72
N ASP A 683 -49.22 5.30 25.41
CA ASP A 683 -49.39 6.76 25.59
C ASP A 683 -49.10 7.50 26.95
N ALA A 684 -48.76 8.78 26.77
CA ALA A 684 -48.13 9.82 27.56
C ALA A 684 -48.66 10.25 28.96
N SER A 685 -47.79 10.89 29.78
CA SER A 685 -47.72 12.38 29.92
C SER A 685 -47.27 12.98 31.29
N ALA A 686 -46.29 13.90 31.20
CA ALA A 686 -46.23 15.27 31.78
C ALA A 686 -45.98 15.62 33.28
N GLY A 687 -45.09 16.63 33.47
CA GLY A 687 -44.95 17.55 34.61
C GLY A 687 -43.95 17.12 35.71
N GLY A 688 -43.05 17.93 36.29
CA GLY A 688 -42.72 19.37 36.23
C GLY A 688 -42.01 19.77 37.56
N ASP A 689 -41.29 20.88 37.75
CA ASP A 689 -40.87 22.01 36.89
C ASP A 689 -39.75 22.82 37.66
N ASP A 690 -39.58 24.12 37.39
CA ASP A 690 -38.99 25.19 38.25
C ASP A 690 -37.45 25.42 38.31
N GLY A 691 -36.97 26.55 37.74
CA GLY A 691 -35.90 27.34 38.39
C GLY A 691 -34.82 28.08 37.57
N ALA A 692 -35.17 29.05 36.71
CA ALA A 692 -34.24 30.11 36.23
C ALA A 692 -34.46 31.43 37.01
N PRO A 693 -33.49 32.37 37.13
CA PRO A 693 -33.24 33.34 36.04
C PRO A 693 -31.83 34.00 35.90
N VAL A 694 -31.37 34.15 34.64
CA VAL A 694 -30.85 35.38 33.97
C VAL A 694 -29.68 36.22 34.59
N ASP A 695 -28.48 36.11 33.95
CA ASP A 695 -27.62 37.18 33.31
C ASP A 695 -27.26 38.52 34.05
N PRO A 696 -26.19 39.30 33.71
CA PRO A 696 -25.02 39.09 32.82
C PRO A 696 -23.62 39.33 33.44
N GLY A 697 -22.56 38.99 32.71
CA GLY A 697 -21.26 39.68 32.80
C GLY A 697 -20.00 38.84 32.56
N GLY A 698 -19.29 39.09 31.45
CA GLY A 698 -17.90 38.65 31.26
C GLY A 698 -16.91 39.39 32.17
N PRO A 699 -15.63 38.97 32.19
CA PRO A 699 -14.71 39.56 31.22
C PRO A 699 -13.68 38.60 30.59
N ASP A 700 -13.12 39.03 29.46
CA ASP A 700 -11.85 38.57 28.90
C ASP A 700 -10.71 38.55 29.94
N LEU A 701 -9.98 37.42 30.00
CA LEU A 701 -8.53 37.30 30.15
C LEU A 701 -8.16 35.91 29.58
N GLY A 702 -7.27 35.73 28.61
CA GLY A 702 -6.07 36.50 28.33
C GLY A 702 -4.86 35.58 28.56
N LEU A 703 -4.62 34.65 27.63
CA LEU A 703 -3.59 33.63 27.73
C LEU A 703 -2.20 34.27 27.45
N THR A 704 -1.53 34.70 28.51
CA THR A 704 -0.17 35.27 28.44
C THR A 704 0.83 34.32 29.07
N LEU A 705 1.67 33.69 28.24
CA LEU A 705 2.84 32.94 28.70
C LEU A 705 4.11 33.73 28.37
N THR A 706 4.66 34.39 29.39
CA THR A 706 5.96 35.07 29.32
C THR A 706 7.03 34.18 29.94
N MET A 707 8.13 33.93 29.22
CA MET A 707 9.37 33.44 29.82
C MET A 707 10.54 34.32 29.37
N GLY A 708 11.44 34.60 30.33
CA GLY A 708 12.39 35.71 30.24
C GLY A 708 13.77 35.38 29.67
N LEU A 709 14.49 36.45 29.37
CA LEU A 709 15.87 36.47 28.86
C LEU A 709 16.90 36.06 29.92
N GLY A 710 18.05 35.55 29.47
CA GLY A 710 19.29 35.40 30.25
C GLY A 710 20.51 35.73 29.38
N ASP A 711 21.41 36.58 29.88
CA ASP A 711 22.46 37.24 29.09
C ASP A 711 23.70 36.38 28.79
N GLY A 712 24.37 36.68 27.66
CA GLY A 712 25.69 36.14 27.31
C GLY A 712 26.33 36.82 26.09
N VAL A 713 27.06 37.93 26.30
CA VAL A 713 27.68 38.75 25.22
C VAL A 713 29.16 38.42 25.02
N VAL A 714 29.58 38.19 23.77
CA VAL A 714 30.87 38.66 23.22
C VAL A 714 30.69 39.01 21.73
N ALA A 715 31.27 40.12 21.28
CA ALA A 715 31.17 40.64 19.90
C ALA A 715 32.54 40.77 19.23
N ALA A 716 32.61 40.78 17.89
CA ALA A 716 33.61 41.55 17.11
C ALA A 716 33.33 41.58 15.58
N THR A 717 32.77 42.71 15.12
CA THR A 717 32.96 43.50 13.88
C THR A 717 33.64 42.97 12.59
N PRO A 718 33.31 43.56 11.40
CA PRO A 718 33.63 42.99 10.09
C PRO A 718 34.71 43.75 9.28
N ASP A 719 35.69 43.03 8.71
CA ASP A 719 36.46 43.49 7.53
C ASP A 719 37.31 42.33 6.91
N THR A 720 36.93 41.90 5.70
CA THR A 720 37.79 41.29 4.64
C THR A 720 38.45 39.89 4.80
N VAL A 721 37.86 38.89 4.12
CA VAL A 721 38.44 37.85 3.21
C VAL A 721 39.62 36.95 3.65
N VAL A 722 39.44 35.63 3.50
CA VAL A 722 40.49 34.68 3.02
C VAL A 722 39.93 33.77 1.91
N GLN A 723 40.81 33.37 1.00
CA GLN A 723 40.57 32.86 -0.36
C GLN A 723 40.56 31.32 -0.45
N ILE A 724 39.81 30.77 -1.43
CA ILE A 724 39.79 29.33 -1.77
C ILE A 724 40.70 29.08 -2.99
N GLU A 725 41.59 28.10 -2.90
CA GLU A 725 42.23 27.47 -4.06
C GLU A 725 41.62 26.08 -4.29
N GLY A 726 41.22 25.79 -5.52
CA GLY A 726 40.61 24.50 -5.89
C GLY A 726 41.50 23.66 -6.80
N ALA A 727 41.25 22.36 -6.82
CA ALA A 727 41.83 21.44 -7.81
C ALA A 727 40.70 20.63 -8.49
N ALA A 728 40.46 21.00 -9.75
CA ALA A 728 39.75 20.30 -10.83
C ALA A 728 38.81 19.12 -10.49
N GLY A 729 37.50 19.25 -10.79
CA GLY A 729 36.75 18.07 -11.27
C GLY A 729 35.26 17.91 -10.99
N SER A 730 34.51 18.88 -10.46
CA SER A 730 33.03 18.91 -10.58
C SER A 730 32.42 20.22 -10.06
N GLN A 731 31.25 20.59 -10.58
CA GLN A 731 30.53 21.83 -10.26
C GLN A 731 29.75 21.72 -8.94
N LYS A 732 29.78 22.78 -8.11
CA LYS A 732 28.72 23.22 -7.16
C LYS A 732 29.16 24.48 -6.40
N GLY A 733 28.30 25.50 -6.28
CA GLY A 733 28.49 26.69 -5.43
C GLY A 733 27.77 27.96 -5.90
N VAL A 734 27.08 28.67 -4.97
CA VAL A 734 26.25 29.88 -5.21
C VAL A 734 26.85 31.11 -4.50
N PHE A 735 26.51 32.32 -4.95
CA PHE A 735 26.97 33.61 -4.37
C PHE A 735 25.83 34.67 -4.32
N ILE A 736 25.83 35.55 -3.31
CA ILE A 736 24.86 36.66 -3.10
C ILE A 736 25.61 37.93 -2.65
N MET A 737 25.13 39.14 -3.01
CA MET A 737 25.58 40.42 -2.42
C MET A 737 24.42 41.42 -2.24
N ALA A 738 24.54 42.31 -1.24
CA ALA A 738 23.57 43.39 -0.96
C ALA A 738 24.21 44.79 -1.04
N LEU A 739 23.41 45.81 -1.39
CA LEU A 739 23.83 47.22 -1.42
C LEU A 739 23.01 48.06 -0.43
N HIS A 740 23.70 48.76 0.47
CA HIS A 740 23.07 49.57 1.52
C HIS A 740 22.62 50.95 1.00
N SER A 741 21.38 51.35 1.28
CA SER A 741 20.71 52.59 0.82
C SER A 741 21.33 53.93 1.31
N GLY A 742 22.40 53.85 2.12
CA GLY A 742 23.29 54.99 2.42
C GLY A 742 24.35 55.28 1.34
N GLY A 743 24.58 54.38 0.39
CA GLY A 743 25.59 54.49 -0.66
C GLY A 743 25.24 55.48 -1.78
N GLY A 744 26.25 56.06 -2.42
CA GLY A 744 26.07 57.06 -3.50
C GLY A 744 25.25 56.54 -4.68
N THR A 745 25.50 55.30 -5.10
CA THR A 745 24.85 54.65 -6.25
C THR A 745 23.33 54.51 -6.09
N ALA A 746 22.84 54.23 -4.87
CA ALA A 746 21.40 54.12 -4.60
C ALA A 746 20.64 55.44 -4.81
N ARG A 747 21.32 56.59 -4.67
CA ARG A 747 20.74 57.92 -4.91
C ARG A 747 20.71 58.30 -6.39
N GLU A 748 21.59 57.75 -7.22
CA GLU A 748 21.60 57.98 -8.67
C GLU A 748 20.46 57.20 -9.36
N MET A 749 20.01 56.09 -8.75
CA MET A 749 18.86 55.30 -9.21
C MET A 749 17.50 55.78 -8.66
N GLY A 750 17.45 56.94 -7.99
CA GLY A 750 16.20 57.62 -7.64
C GLY A 750 15.42 57.08 -6.43
N GLN A 751 15.96 56.14 -5.66
CA GLN A 751 15.23 55.45 -4.58
C GLN A 751 15.03 56.29 -3.31
N SER A 752 13.93 56.01 -2.60
CA SER A 752 13.54 56.71 -1.38
C SER A 752 14.40 56.30 -0.19
N ARG A 753 14.59 57.22 0.76
CA ARG A 753 15.44 56.98 1.94
C ARG A 753 14.72 56.13 2.99
N GLY A 754 14.79 54.82 2.83
CA GLY A 754 14.18 53.82 3.72
C GLY A 754 13.92 52.47 3.04
N GLU A 755 14.00 52.40 1.71
CA GLU A 755 13.74 51.20 0.93
C GLU A 755 15.01 50.36 0.73
N TRP A 756 14.81 49.06 0.52
CA TRP A 756 15.80 48.09 0.06
C TRP A 756 15.38 47.59 -1.32
N ALA A 757 16.34 47.25 -2.18
CA ALA A 757 16.07 46.62 -3.46
C ALA A 757 17.08 45.50 -3.71
N HIS A 758 16.57 44.36 -4.18
CA HIS A 758 17.34 43.23 -4.66
C HIS A 758 16.90 42.92 -6.09
N SER A 759 17.81 42.40 -6.92
CA SER A 759 17.51 42.03 -8.30
C SER A 759 18.11 40.66 -8.58
N ILE A 760 17.33 39.80 -9.23
CA ILE A 760 17.70 38.44 -9.63
C ILE A 760 17.43 38.33 -11.14
N PHE A 761 18.24 37.56 -11.86
CA PHE A 761 18.21 37.45 -13.31
C PHE A 761 17.69 36.09 -13.78
N GLU A 762 17.18 36.10 -15.01
CA GLU A 762 16.42 35.04 -15.67
C GLU A 762 17.27 33.83 -16.12
N MET A 763 16.66 32.64 -16.14
CA MET A 763 17.28 31.44 -16.71
C MET A 763 17.47 31.61 -18.22
N GLY A 764 18.65 31.25 -18.75
CA GLY A 764 19.02 31.57 -20.14
C GLY A 764 19.46 33.01 -20.39
N ALA A 765 19.37 33.91 -19.40
CA ALA A 765 20.01 35.23 -19.51
C ALA A 765 21.53 35.07 -19.58
N THR A 766 22.13 35.63 -20.64
CA THR A 766 23.57 35.57 -20.88
C THR A 766 24.27 36.86 -20.48
N ALA A 767 25.41 36.73 -19.80
CA ALA A 767 26.27 37.85 -19.43
C ALA A 767 27.70 37.65 -19.95
N GLU A 768 28.29 38.70 -20.50
CA GLU A 768 29.68 38.74 -20.97
C GLU A 768 30.65 39.13 -19.85
N PHE A 769 31.62 38.26 -19.54
CA PHE A 769 32.71 38.53 -18.61
C PHE A 769 34.06 38.16 -19.24
N ASP A 770 34.95 39.16 -19.34
CA ASP A 770 36.31 39.05 -19.88
C ASP A 770 36.41 38.36 -21.26
N GLY A 771 35.40 38.62 -22.13
CA GLY A 771 35.31 38.06 -23.48
C GLY A 771 34.77 36.63 -23.53
N ARG A 772 34.01 36.21 -22.52
CA ARG A 772 33.27 34.94 -22.49
C ARG A 772 31.85 35.14 -21.99
N THR A 773 30.93 34.47 -22.66
CA THR A 773 29.52 34.44 -22.29
C THR A 773 29.26 33.38 -21.21
N VAL A 774 28.49 33.73 -20.19
CA VAL A 774 28.06 32.84 -19.09
C VAL A 774 26.54 32.88 -18.97
N GLU A 775 25.94 31.74 -18.62
CA GLU A 775 24.48 31.50 -18.59
C GLU A 775 24.06 31.00 -17.20
N ALA A 776 22.89 31.43 -16.71
CA ALA A 776 22.35 31.07 -15.40
C ALA A 776 21.50 29.79 -15.44
N SER A 777 21.51 28.99 -14.36
CA SER A 777 20.96 27.62 -14.36
C SER A 777 19.91 27.29 -13.27
N TYR A 778 19.60 28.20 -12.31
CA TYR A 778 18.64 27.95 -11.22
C TYR A 778 18.08 29.26 -10.63
N TRP A 779 16.94 29.19 -9.92
CA TRP A 779 16.30 30.29 -9.17
C TRP A 779 16.34 30.07 -7.63
N SER A 780 16.20 31.14 -6.82
CA SER A 780 16.04 31.08 -5.35
C SER A 780 15.47 32.38 -4.74
N LEU A 781 14.69 32.25 -3.66
CA LEU A 781 14.07 33.32 -2.85
C LEU A 781 14.85 33.63 -1.56
N ASN A 782 14.57 34.79 -0.95
CA ASN A 782 14.59 35.11 0.50
C ASN A 782 14.08 36.58 0.71
N ASP A 783 13.46 36.99 1.82
CA ASP A 783 13.38 36.37 3.15
C ASP A 783 12.34 37.05 4.06
N ASP A 784 11.64 36.31 4.93
CA ASP A 784 11.10 36.87 6.18
C ASP A 784 10.96 35.81 7.32
N VAL A 785 12.02 35.28 7.91
CA VAL A 785 13.42 35.67 7.81
C VAL A 785 14.29 34.49 8.24
N ALA A 786 15.41 34.26 7.55
CA ALA A 786 16.32 33.14 7.81
C ALA A 786 17.23 33.34 9.04
N GLU A 787 17.20 34.52 9.67
CA GLU A 787 18.03 34.81 10.84
C GLU A 787 17.26 35.46 12.01
N LYS A 788 17.78 35.26 13.21
CA LYS A 788 17.05 35.37 14.47
C LYS A 788 16.82 36.82 14.93
N GLY A 789 15.63 37.38 14.68
CA GLY A 789 15.14 38.54 15.44
C GLY A 789 14.08 39.46 14.81
N GLY A 790 13.55 39.16 13.61
CA GLY A 790 12.52 39.97 12.94
C GLY A 790 11.07 39.48 13.10
N ASP A 791 10.13 40.28 12.60
CA ASP A 791 8.71 39.94 12.41
C ASP A 791 8.51 39.06 11.13
N PRO A 792 7.35 38.37 10.94
CA PRO A 792 7.29 37.07 10.23
C PRO A 792 6.93 37.08 8.72
N LEU A 793 7.28 35.97 8.04
CA LEU A 793 7.30 35.73 6.57
C LEU A 793 6.08 36.29 5.88
N THR A 794 5.00 35.63 6.22
CA THR A 794 3.70 36.21 6.33
C THR A 794 3.15 35.59 7.64
N GLY A 795 2.22 36.15 8.40
CA GLY A 795 1.61 37.48 8.29
C GLY A 795 0.46 37.67 7.30
N SER A 796 -0.03 36.67 6.55
CA SER A 796 -0.31 35.29 6.98
C SER A 796 0.51 34.19 6.28
N ALA A 797 1.12 33.29 7.06
CA ALA A 797 2.26 32.41 6.66
C ALA A 797 2.06 31.46 5.46
N LEU A 798 0.87 31.47 4.89
CA LEU A 798 0.42 30.60 3.81
C LEU A 798 0.68 31.23 2.42
N ASP A 799 0.82 32.56 2.38
CA ASP A 799 0.77 33.35 1.14
C ASP A 799 2.03 33.21 0.27
N THR A 800 3.23 33.47 0.81
CA THR A 800 4.31 34.03 -0.02
C THR A 800 4.86 33.10 -1.11
N ALA A 801 4.83 31.77 -0.90
CA ALA A 801 5.45 30.82 -1.84
C ALA A 801 4.95 29.36 -1.75
N LEU A 802 4.39 28.91 -0.62
CA LEU A 802 4.18 27.48 -0.36
C LEU A 802 2.82 26.93 -0.81
N SER A 803 1.90 27.82 -1.19
CA SER A 803 1.09 27.59 -2.39
C SER A 803 2.00 27.78 -3.62
N PHE A 804 2.53 28.98 -3.86
CA PHE A 804 2.20 29.74 -5.08
C PHE A 804 3.13 29.47 -6.28
N GLY A 805 3.90 28.37 -6.27
CA GLY A 805 4.68 27.94 -7.44
C GLY A 805 5.66 29.00 -7.97
N ALA A 806 5.90 28.98 -9.28
CA ALA A 806 6.55 30.10 -9.95
C ALA A 806 5.57 31.28 -10.10
N ILE A 807 5.59 32.22 -9.16
CA ILE A 807 4.88 33.51 -9.33
C ILE A 807 5.60 34.32 -10.41
N VAL A 808 5.12 34.19 -11.64
CA VAL A 808 5.58 35.00 -12.77
C VAL A 808 4.73 36.26 -12.87
N GLN A 809 5.37 37.42 -13.12
CA GLN A 809 4.67 38.68 -13.39
C GLN A 809 5.07 39.20 -14.77
N ASN A 810 4.08 39.63 -15.56
CA ASN A 810 4.28 40.28 -16.87
C ASN A 810 5.06 39.43 -17.90
N VAL A 811 4.85 38.11 -17.93
CA VAL A 811 5.32 37.25 -19.03
C VAL A 811 4.09 36.67 -19.72
N GLY A 812 4.01 36.85 -21.04
CA GLY A 812 2.82 36.45 -21.81
C GLY A 812 2.74 34.95 -22.14
N GLU A 813 3.77 34.17 -21.80
CA GLU A 813 3.86 32.74 -22.04
C GLU A 813 4.87 32.13 -21.06
N ILE A 814 4.50 31.06 -20.38
CA ILE A 814 5.25 30.39 -19.32
C ILE A 814 5.41 28.94 -19.72
N THR A 815 6.62 28.41 -19.55
CA THR A 815 6.93 27.01 -19.82
C THR A 815 7.67 26.47 -18.61
N ALA A 816 7.11 25.43 -17.97
CA ALA A 816 7.66 24.79 -16.79
C ALA A 816 8.77 23.78 -17.17
N THR A 817 9.01 22.75 -16.36
CA THR A 817 10.10 21.79 -16.51
C THR A 817 9.60 20.39 -16.84
N ASP A 818 10.49 19.46 -17.20
CA ASP A 818 10.13 18.04 -17.38
C ASP A 818 9.99 17.32 -16.01
N ARG A 819 9.26 17.92 -15.05
CA ARG A 819 8.97 17.41 -13.69
C ARG A 819 7.67 18.00 -13.18
N GLY A 820 6.98 17.25 -12.31
CA GLY A 820 5.86 17.72 -11.47
C GLY A 820 6.07 19.10 -10.86
N ASP A 821 5.55 20.12 -11.53
CA ASP A 821 5.72 21.54 -11.24
C ASP A 821 4.46 22.16 -10.64
N ARG A 822 4.57 23.40 -10.15
CA ARG A 822 3.43 24.18 -9.67
C ARG A 822 3.46 25.59 -10.24
N PHE A 823 2.35 26.02 -10.81
CA PHE A 823 2.10 27.37 -11.30
C PHE A 823 0.85 27.97 -10.66
N PHE A 824 0.90 29.24 -10.31
CA PHE A 824 -0.24 30.00 -9.81
C PHE A 824 -0.19 31.41 -10.42
N GLY A 825 -1.24 31.79 -11.16
CA GLY A 825 -1.40 33.12 -11.74
C GLY A 825 -2.06 34.12 -10.79
N ARG A 826 -2.55 35.24 -11.34
CA ARG A 826 -2.84 36.48 -10.60
C ARG A 826 -4.15 37.15 -11.04
N GLU A 827 -4.14 38.45 -11.38
CA GLU A 827 -5.31 39.19 -11.90
C GLU A 827 -5.17 39.46 -13.41
N GLU A 828 -4.14 38.86 -14.03
CA GLU A 828 -3.74 39.09 -15.40
C GLU A 828 -3.67 37.76 -16.17
N ALA A 829 -4.25 37.75 -17.37
CA ALA A 829 -4.20 36.62 -18.30
C ALA A 829 -2.78 36.09 -18.54
N SER A 830 -2.62 34.78 -18.37
CA SER A 830 -1.40 34.00 -18.42
C SER A 830 -1.54 32.91 -19.48
N ILE A 831 -0.43 32.54 -20.14
CA ILE A 831 -0.36 31.34 -20.98
C ILE A 831 0.68 30.42 -20.34
N VAL A 832 0.36 29.14 -20.09
CA VAL A 832 1.16 28.25 -19.25
C VAL A 832 1.23 26.84 -19.81
N HIS A 833 2.44 26.32 -19.97
CA HIS A 833 2.75 24.96 -20.41
C HIS A 833 3.47 24.19 -19.28
N GLY A 834 2.88 23.09 -18.79
CA GLY A 834 3.47 22.20 -17.79
C GLY A 834 4.66 21.40 -18.32
N ARG A 835 4.55 20.90 -19.55
CA ARG A 835 5.44 19.92 -20.20
C ARG A 835 5.29 18.51 -19.59
N ALA A 836 6.40 17.80 -19.44
CA ALA A 836 6.39 16.42 -18.99
C ALA A 836 6.38 16.35 -17.47
N GLY A 837 5.28 15.92 -16.87
CA GLY A 837 5.12 16.18 -15.45
C GLY A 837 4.01 15.41 -14.77
N ASN A 838 3.57 16.01 -13.67
CA ASN A 838 2.39 15.69 -12.90
C ASN A 838 2.07 17.04 -12.24
N ASP A 839 1.61 17.95 -13.08
CA ASP A 839 1.75 19.38 -12.89
C ASP A 839 0.50 19.96 -12.29
N TRP A 840 0.70 21.04 -11.55
CA TRP A 840 -0.39 21.76 -10.93
C TRP A 840 -0.43 23.19 -11.44
N LEU A 841 -1.49 23.55 -12.17
CA LEU A 841 -1.64 24.84 -12.82
C LEU A 841 -2.91 25.52 -12.31
N PHE A 842 -2.79 26.77 -11.85
CA PHE A 842 -3.93 27.63 -11.53
C PHE A 842 -3.78 28.98 -12.22
N GLY A 843 -4.75 29.39 -13.03
CA GLY A 843 -4.77 30.69 -13.72
C GLY A 843 -5.04 31.84 -12.75
N GLY A 844 -6.03 31.67 -11.88
CA GLY A 844 -6.35 32.60 -10.80
C GLY A 844 -7.46 33.55 -11.18
N ALA A 845 -7.12 34.64 -11.88
CA ALA A 845 -8.07 35.58 -12.41
C ALA A 845 -7.54 36.23 -13.69
N GLY A 846 -8.34 36.22 -14.76
CA GLY A 846 -7.87 36.63 -16.07
C GLY A 846 -8.74 36.14 -17.22
N GLU A 847 -8.09 35.84 -18.34
CA GLU A 847 -8.60 34.95 -19.40
C GLU A 847 -7.38 34.09 -19.73
N ASP A 848 -7.14 33.07 -18.91
CA ASP A 848 -5.92 32.27 -18.88
C ASP A 848 -5.95 31.14 -19.93
N ALA A 849 -4.78 30.69 -20.38
CA ALA A 849 -4.63 29.52 -21.24
C ALA A 849 -3.63 28.54 -20.61
N LEU A 850 -4.15 27.43 -20.09
CA LEU A 850 -3.43 26.49 -19.25
C LEU A 850 -3.36 25.13 -19.95
N PHE A 851 -2.13 24.69 -20.23
CA PHE A 851 -1.80 23.44 -20.89
C PHE A 851 -0.97 22.58 -19.92
N GLY A 852 -1.50 21.43 -19.49
CA GLY A 852 -0.71 20.45 -18.71
C GLY A 852 0.45 19.88 -19.53
N ASP A 853 0.14 19.52 -20.78
CA ASP A 853 1.00 18.88 -21.79
C ASP A 853 1.17 17.36 -21.64
N ASP A 854 2.10 16.82 -20.85
CA ASP A 854 2.56 15.41 -20.96
C ASP A 854 2.68 14.76 -19.55
N GLY A 855 1.58 14.45 -18.89
CA GLY A 855 1.61 14.08 -17.47
C GLY A 855 0.28 13.62 -16.91
N ARG A 856 0.17 13.51 -15.58
CA ARG A 856 -1.16 13.51 -14.93
C ARG A 856 -1.29 14.80 -14.15
N ASP A 857 -2.02 15.72 -14.76
CA ASP A 857 -1.99 17.12 -14.41
C ASP A 857 -3.29 17.54 -13.72
N SER A 858 -3.26 18.70 -13.08
CA SER A 858 -4.37 19.27 -12.34
C SER A 858 -4.43 20.75 -12.66
N VAL A 859 -5.35 21.09 -13.56
CA VAL A 859 -5.45 22.38 -14.22
C VAL A 859 -6.73 23.07 -13.79
N ILE A 860 -6.59 24.28 -13.26
CA ILE A 860 -7.67 25.05 -12.64
C ILE A 860 -7.65 26.44 -13.28
N GLY A 861 -8.72 26.84 -13.97
CA GLY A 861 -8.86 28.19 -14.55
C GLY A 861 -8.84 29.25 -13.45
N GLY A 862 -9.98 29.44 -12.80
CA GLY A 862 -10.12 30.32 -11.64
C GLY A 862 -11.27 31.30 -11.78
N SER A 863 -11.01 32.50 -12.30
CA SER A 863 -12.06 33.51 -12.43
C SER A 863 -11.85 34.42 -13.63
N GLY A 864 -12.68 34.24 -14.64
CA GLY A 864 -12.32 34.67 -15.99
C GLY A 864 -12.94 33.78 -17.03
N ASN A 865 -12.55 33.92 -18.29
CA ASN A 865 -12.95 32.95 -19.33
C ASN A 865 -11.68 32.21 -19.74
N ASP A 866 -11.47 31.04 -19.14
CA ASP A 866 -10.19 30.34 -19.21
C ASP A 866 -10.22 29.23 -20.26
N THR A 867 -9.06 28.92 -20.83
CA THR A 867 -8.85 27.83 -21.79
C THR A 867 -8.01 26.75 -21.11
N ILE A 868 -8.56 25.56 -20.99
CA ILE A 868 -8.00 24.46 -20.20
C ILE A 868 -7.79 23.26 -21.10
N ASP A 869 -6.54 22.85 -21.26
CA ASP A 869 -6.12 21.64 -21.97
C ASP A 869 -5.29 20.79 -20.99
N GLY A 870 -5.75 19.56 -20.70
CA GLY A 870 -4.97 18.64 -19.89
C GLY A 870 -3.65 18.25 -20.56
N GLY A 871 -3.64 18.19 -21.89
CA GLY A 871 -2.57 17.54 -22.64
C GLY A 871 -2.85 16.06 -22.78
N ALA A 872 -1.84 15.21 -22.55
CA ALA A 872 -1.86 13.77 -22.69
C ALA A 872 -1.61 13.07 -21.35
N GLY A 873 -2.68 12.59 -20.73
CA GLY A 873 -2.67 12.24 -19.32
C GLY A 873 -3.87 11.45 -18.81
N ASN A 874 -4.23 11.74 -17.55
CA ASN A 874 -5.46 11.29 -16.89
C ASN A 874 -5.87 12.44 -15.95
N ASP A 875 -6.26 13.56 -16.54
CA ASP A 875 -6.10 14.86 -15.92
C ASP A 875 -7.32 15.29 -15.10
N ARG A 876 -7.14 16.26 -14.21
CA ARG A 876 -8.22 16.86 -13.42
C ARG A 876 -8.37 18.31 -13.81
N LEU A 877 -9.49 18.64 -14.44
CA LEU A 877 -9.74 19.93 -15.07
C LEU A 877 -10.89 20.65 -14.36
N ILE A 878 -10.69 21.92 -14.02
CA ILE A 878 -11.63 22.71 -13.22
C ILE A 878 -11.72 24.13 -13.79
N GLY A 879 -12.90 24.57 -14.20
CA GLY A 879 -13.08 25.93 -14.74
C GLY A 879 -13.11 26.98 -13.63
N GLN A 880 -13.87 26.69 -12.58
CA GLN A 880 -14.35 27.60 -11.55
C GLN A 880 -15.34 28.64 -12.09
N ALA A 881 -14.99 29.93 -12.12
CA ALA A 881 -15.96 31.02 -12.24
C ALA A 881 -15.84 31.77 -13.57
N GLY A 882 -16.48 31.23 -14.62
CA GLY A 882 -16.23 31.72 -15.97
C GLY A 882 -17.24 31.40 -17.06
N SER A 883 -16.71 31.36 -18.28
CA SER A 883 -17.34 30.73 -19.45
C SER A 883 -16.19 30.02 -20.17
N ASP A 884 -15.79 28.90 -19.58
CA ASP A 884 -14.48 28.31 -19.79
C ASP A 884 -14.51 27.37 -20.99
N THR A 885 -13.34 27.11 -21.58
CA THR A 885 -13.20 26.26 -22.76
C THR A 885 -12.28 25.09 -22.46
N PHE A 886 -12.88 23.90 -22.32
CA PHE A 886 -12.15 22.65 -22.12
C PHE A 886 -11.80 22.04 -23.48
N VAL A 887 -10.51 21.74 -23.66
CA VAL A 887 -9.91 21.32 -24.93
C VAL A 887 -9.47 19.86 -24.81
N PHE A 888 -9.90 19.04 -25.77
CA PHE A 888 -9.54 17.63 -25.85
C PHE A 888 -9.16 17.25 -27.28
N GLY A 889 -8.20 16.33 -27.39
CA GLY A 889 -7.71 15.81 -28.65
C GLY A 889 -7.44 14.31 -28.57
N LYS A 890 -6.97 13.77 -29.70
CA LYS A 890 -6.50 12.39 -29.73
C LYS A 890 -5.25 12.27 -28.85
N GLY A 891 -5.28 11.30 -27.93
CA GLY A 891 -4.21 11.08 -26.97
C GLY A 891 -4.36 11.83 -25.64
N SER A 892 -5.47 12.55 -25.41
CA SER A 892 -5.68 13.22 -24.12
C SER A 892 -5.79 12.26 -22.94
N GLY A 893 -6.32 11.05 -23.15
CA GLY A 893 -6.36 10.01 -22.13
C GLY A 893 -7.68 10.01 -21.36
N ARG A 894 -7.65 9.92 -20.03
CA ARG A 894 -8.87 9.74 -19.21
C ARG A 894 -9.05 10.84 -18.19
N ASP A 895 -9.81 11.86 -18.58
CA ASP A 895 -9.84 13.13 -17.89
C ASP A 895 -11.13 13.32 -17.11
N ASP A 896 -11.01 13.97 -15.95
CA ASP A 896 -12.08 14.31 -15.04
C ASP A 896 -12.31 15.83 -15.07
N ILE A 897 -13.46 16.27 -15.59
CA ILE A 897 -13.93 17.65 -15.43
C ILE A 897 -14.82 17.71 -14.19
N ILE A 898 -14.48 18.60 -13.26
CA ILE A 898 -15.12 18.63 -11.95
C ILE A 898 -16.42 19.45 -11.96
N ASP A 899 -16.42 20.65 -12.56
CA ASP A 899 -17.44 21.69 -12.32
C ASP A 899 -18.10 22.28 -13.60
N PHE A 900 -18.14 21.51 -14.69
CA PHE A 900 -18.63 21.98 -16.00
C PHE A 900 -20.08 22.49 -15.99
N ALA A 901 -20.30 23.70 -16.51
CA ALA A 901 -21.57 24.41 -16.53
C ALA A 901 -22.08 24.75 -17.95
N ALA A 902 -23.27 25.35 -18.07
CA ALA A 902 -23.92 25.64 -19.36
C ALA A 902 -23.31 26.85 -20.10
N GLU A 903 -22.66 27.72 -19.35
CA GLU A 903 -21.82 28.82 -19.83
C GLU A 903 -20.55 28.34 -20.55
N ASP A 904 -20.01 27.17 -20.17
CA ASP A 904 -18.74 26.63 -20.66
C ASP A 904 -18.85 26.04 -22.07
N ARG A 905 -17.70 25.73 -22.67
CA ARG A 905 -17.55 25.21 -24.02
C ARG A 905 -16.65 23.98 -24.02
N LEU A 906 -17.02 23.03 -24.86
CA LEU A 906 -16.28 21.78 -25.03
C LEU A 906 -15.74 21.71 -26.46
N TYR A 907 -14.42 21.71 -26.61
CA TYR A 907 -13.76 21.51 -27.90
C TYR A 907 -13.19 20.09 -27.97
N LEU A 908 -13.79 19.24 -28.80
CA LEU A 908 -13.42 17.82 -28.93
C LEU A 908 -12.47 17.53 -30.10
N GLY A 909 -12.00 18.56 -30.81
CA GLY A 909 -11.14 18.42 -31.99
C GLY A 909 -11.69 17.40 -33.00
N ASP A 910 -10.88 16.36 -33.28
CA ASP A 910 -11.21 15.26 -34.20
C ASP A 910 -11.78 13.99 -33.47
N LEU A 911 -12.08 14.04 -32.17
CA LEU A 911 -12.55 12.87 -31.40
C LEU A 911 -13.94 12.37 -31.84
N LEU A 912 -14.86 13.27 -32.18
CA LEU A 912 -16.17 12.92 -32.72
C LEU A 912 -16.07 12.54 -34.21
N GLN A 913 -16.38 11.28 -34.53
CA GLN A 913 -16.34 10.82 -35.91
C GLN A 913 -17.45 11.45 -36.76
N ALA A 914 -17.22 11.60 -38.06
CA ALA A 914 -18.15 12.27 -38.97
C ALA A 914 -19.54 11.60 -39.00
N GLY A 915 -20.52 12.25 -38.35
CA GLY A 915 -21.90 11.77 -38.22
C GLY A 915 -22.24 11.11 -36.88
N GLN A 916 -21.29 11.03 -35.96
CA GLN A 916 -21.48 10.65 -34.55
C GLN A 916 -21.99 11.85 -33.74
N THR A 917 -22.79 11.59 -32.70
CA THR A 917 -23.30 12.59 -31.75
C THR A 917 -22.76 12.31 -30.34
N LEU A 918 -22.88 13.27 -29.41
CA LEU A 918 -22.53 13.01 -28.00
C LEU A 918 -23.32 11.83 -27.42
N ALA A 919 -24.59 11.67 -27.80
CA ALA A 919 -25.41 10.56 -27.34
C ALA A 919 -24.93 9.18 -27.81
N ASP A 920 -24.11 9.10 -28.87
CA ASP A 920 -23.52 7.85 -29.34
C ASP A 920 -22.25 7.46 -28.56
N VAL A 921 -21.73 8.35 -27.70
CA VAL A 921 -20.50 8.14 -26.88
C VAL A 921 -20.73 8.32 -25.38
N ALA A 922 -21.89 8.82 -24.97
CA ALA A 922 -22.25 9.07 -23.58
C ALA A 922 -22.69 7.81 -22.84
N SER A 923 -22.34 7.72 -21.56
CA SER A 923 -22.81 6.70 -20.62
C SER A 923 -22.83 7.26 -19.19
N GLU A 924 -23.84 6.90 -18.40
CA GLU A 924 -23.88 7.21 -16.97
C GLU A 924 -23.04 6.21 -16.17
N LYS A 925 -22.33 6.69 -15.16
CA LYS A 925 -21.67 5.87 -14.13
C LYS A 925 -21.86 6.48 -12.74
N ARG A 926 -21.56 5.71 -11.70
CA ARG A 926 -21.47 6.24 -10.33
C ARG A 926 -20.37 7.31 -10.30
N GLY A 927 -20.74 8.55 -10.04
CA GLY A 927 -19.82 9.70 -10.06
C GLY A 927 -19.65 10.42 -11.39
N GLY A 928 -20.62 10.33 -12.33
CA GLY A 928 -20.75 11.30 -13.42
C GLY A 928 -21.17 10.75 -14.80
N LEU A 929 -21.43 11.67 -15.72
CA LEU A 929 -21.63 11.43 -17.14
C LEU A 929 -20.27 11.22 -17.83
N VAL A 930 -20.10 10.12 -18.57
CA VAL A 930 -18.84 9.76 -19.24
C VAL A 930 -19.01 9.74 -20.75
N LEU A 931 -18.22 10.54 -21.47
CA LEU A 931 -18.04 10.44 -22.91
C LEU A 931 -16.84 9.52 -23.21
N SER A 932 -17.01 8.53 -24.08
CA SER A 932 -15.95 7.55 -24.43
C SER A 932 -15.68 7.49 -25.94
N PHE A 933 -14.44 7.75 -26.34
CA PHE A 933 -14.01 7.81 -27.76
C PHE A 933 -13.09 6.65 -28.19
N GLY A 934 -12.82 5.72 -27.27
CA GLY A 934 -11.93 4.58 -27.46
C GLY A 934 -11.07 4.41 -26.22
N ASP A 935 -9.79 4.72 -26.36
CA ASP A 935 -8.87 4.82 -25.22
C ASP A 935 -9.10 6.13 -24.46
N GLU A 936 -9.50 7.20 -25.17
CA GLU A 936 -9.85 8.50 -24.62
C GLU A 936 -11.24 8.53 -23.95
N LYS A 937 -11.32 9.17 -22.77
CA LYS A 937 -12.54 9.32 -21.97
C LYS A 937 -12.58 10.69 -21.28
N ILE A 938 -13.76 11.29 -21.21
CA ILE A 938 -14.01 12.52 -20.46
C ILE A 938 -15.15 12.24 -19.48
N THR A 939 -14.91 12.46 -18.19
CA THR A 939 -15.90 12.26 -17.11
C THR A 939 -16.30 13.61 -16.53
N PHE A 940 -17.58 13.94 -16.59
CA PHE A 940 -18.17 15.13 -15.98
C PHE A 940 -18.74 14.73 -14.61
N LYS A 941 -18.09 15.14 -13.51
CA LYS A 941 -18.44 14.64 -12.16
C LYS A 941 -19.87 15.01 -11.74
N ASP A 942 -20.28 16.23 -12.04
CA ASP A 942 -21.54 16.81 -11.55
C ASP A 942 -22.70 16.72 -12.56
N LEU A 943 -22.52 16.05 -13.71
CA LEU A 943 -23.54 15.91 -14.76
C LEU A 943 -24.09 14.48 -14.87
N ASP A 944 -25.33 14.35 -15.34
CA ASP A 944 -25.97 13.06 -15.66
C ASP A 944 -26.56 12.99 -17.09
N GLY A 945 -27.33 11.93 -17.40
CA GLY A 945 -27.92 11.74 -18.73
C GLY A 945 -29.02 12.72 -19.12
N ASP A 946 -29.67 13.40 -18.16
CA ASP A 946 -30.64 14.46 -18.46
C ASP A 946 -29.94 15.76 -18.92
N ASP A 947 -28.68 15.98 -18.52
CA ASP A 947 -27.85 17.14 -18.93
C ASP A 947 -27.32 17.06 -20.37
N LEU A 948 -27.22 15.85 -20.92
CA LEU A 948 -26.69 15.56 -22.26
C LEU A 948 -27.30 16.44 -23.37
N ALA A 949 -28.57 16.86 -23.21
CA ALA A 949 -29.26 17.72 -24.15
C ALA A 949 -28.65 19.13 -24.24
N TRP A 950 -28.31 19.76 -23.10
CA TRP A 950 -27.70 21.09 -23.10
C TRP A 950 -26.18 21.01 -23.26
N LEU A 951 -25.53 19.95 -22.77
CA LEU A 951 -24.11 19.66 -23.03
C LEU A 951 -23.83 19.54 -24.55
N THR A 952 -24.79 19.04 -25.33
CA THR A 952 -24.67 19.03 -26.81
C THR A 952 -24.66 20.45 -27.41
N GLU A 953 -25.22 21.46 -26.74
CA GLU A 953 -25.21 22.85 -27.20
C GLU A 953 -23.92 23.60 -26.83
N THR A 954 -23.08 23.08 -25.92
CA THR A 954 -21.78 23.67 -25.55
C THR A 954 -20.62 23.24 -26.45
N VAL A 955 -20.80 22.21 -27.27
CA VAL A 955 -19.75 21.69 -28.17
C VAL A 955 -19.44 22.68 -29.28
N ILE A 956 -18.17 23.09 -29.38
CA ILE A 956 -17.66 23.98 -30.43
C ILE A 956 -16.77 23.24 -31.43
N THR A 957 -16.85 23.63 -32.71
CA THR A 957 -16.16 22.94 -33.82
C THR A 957 -15.07 23.78 -34.50
N ASP A 958 -14.84 25.01 -34.02
CA ASP A 958 -13.84 25.94 -34.52
C ASP A 958 -13.34 26.75 -33.32
N TRP A 959 -12.05 27.01 -33.25
CA TRP A 959 -11.38 27.59 -32.07
C TRP A 959 -11.33 29.13 -32.10
N GLY A 960 -11.57 29.75 -33.28
CA GLY A 960 -11.75 31.21 -33.45
C GLY A 960 -10.59 31.97 -34.07
#